data_AF-A0A6B1BPK2-F1
#
_entry.id   AF-A0A6B1BPK2-F1
#
_cell.length_a   1.000
_cell.length_b   1.000
_cell.length_c   1.000
_cell.angle_alpha   90.00
_cell.angle_beta   90.00
_cell.angle_gamma   90.00
#
_symmetry.space_group_name_H-M   'P 1'
#
loop_
_entity.id
_entity.type
_entity.pdbx_description
1 polymer ?
#
loop_
_entity_poly.entity_id
_entity_poly.type
_entity_poly.pdbx_seq_one_letter_code
_entity_poly.pdbx_strand_id
1 'polypeptide(L)'
;MNTDEHRWDCERSPFVLCLLLAVFCLIGQSRAAEVVLLYTGDTQSFLEVCGCADNQLGGIARRATMVNDLKRSYPNALLLDAGGLFAGDTVLDQLRCKIHLKAMKAIHYAAANVGVGELRFGQAFFETMRDSIGVPFLSANLKINDVQMGAPVRILDAGDVRVGIIGVAGERDIEVHGMAMGAGTSHINMPDGIDVKLDGIQEAVASVRQKTDLIVVLSDLDRETERDLVQNIADIDIVISTRSTETTHRIGNTLLLGIQPQGKAIGQAILNVENGRVTAEKITSVLLSESIGEDRTVKRLVDEFYNLVQKNSALQQTARPRFAGFALEDQVRQGTNRYVGVETCKGCHAAEVADWEQSHHANAFNRLLQKQKHYQPDCVTCHTTGFGYPTGFRIGKDVKRLTNVQCEVCHGPGEQHARRPEIRNIRRTPSPDLCQRCHDANQTPDFDTRFADMLAEVNHKGHGSSHAITKLDTGPGETGQSQNGRPLVELFVMADCPYGINAEQTLAPLFRKLRDQIDFHLYFIADEASAKHDTSPPPAARTTRTTQPGCQATTSTGSGRFRSLHGDREIAEGIRQTVVMSLYPDRFWDYILCRNKSGIATDWRVCATQVNMNTDKIAELSESDAGEALFAENIRRANLLGINASPTLRVNGRDVKTSSHEVAQFICRNNKNLPFCTDVPECLSDRDCVHTGKVGLCLNGGTPRAQCEVRDPISFQTAILNDATCAVCDTYSFIRSTLSLFPGAEFQTVDVNSEMGQNLIARYRLDRVPAYVLNNEFEKTAHFNRFAHLMQRVGDHFVPTVLLTPIARVFQGQNLDGMDLFMDVSVSPALQIAERLLQWGKKVNAPERLRLHFVGNDKQNALFRQAQQTAPERIVDALLCHKQKATSDTSSVVNCLKQMGIDVSGTDNRTEIHATARALGVIPTRSPTVVIDGRFVVQAEGLKQIEAIFYRLHPELLQRDRNTARPSGVK
;
A
#
# COMPACT_ATOMS: atom_id res chain seq x y z
N MET A 1 18.04 63.90 -68.16
CA MET A 1 18.46 62.49 -68.34
C MET A 1 19.97 62.53 -68.34
N ASN A 2 20.62 62.57 -67.18
CA ASN A 2 20.70 61.54 -66.12
C ASN A 2 21.57 60.36 -66.60
N THR A 3 22.61 59.94 -65.88
CA THR A 3 23.11 60.41 -64.57
C THR A 3 24.61 60.15 -64.42
N ASP A 4 25.23 60.84 -63.47
CA ASP A 4 26.60 60.63 -62.98
C ASP A 4 26.79 59.25 -62.33
N GLU A 5 28.05 58.82 -62.16
CA GLU A 5 28.54 58.39 -60.83
C GLU A 5 30.09 58.31 -60.77
N HIS A 6 30.63 58.29 -59.54
CA HIS A 6 32.06 58.49 -59.25
C HIS A 6 32.90 57.21 -59.20
N ARG A 7 34.20 57.33 -59.52
CA ARG A 7 35.25 56.42 -59.04
C ARG A 7 35.76 56.86 -57.66
N TRP A 8 36.08 55.90 -56.81
CA TRP A 8 36.93 56.06 -55.63
C TRP A 8 37.88 54.87 -55.50
N ASP A 9 39.12 55.13 -55.05
CA ASP A 9 40.18 54.13 -54.96
C ASP A 9 40.05 53.20 -53.74
N CYS A 10 40.59 51.99 -53.84
CA CYS A 10 40.45 50.94 -52.83
C CYS A 10 41.80 50.36 -52.35
N GLU A 11 42.65 51.20 -51.77
CA GLU A 11 43.83 50.76 -51.01
C GLU A 11 43.76 51.22 -49.55
N ARG A 12 43.42 50.28 -48.64
CA ARG A 12 43.72 50.21 -47.16
C ARG A 12 42.63 49.44 -46.40
N SER A 13 42.73 48.10 -46.33
CA SER A 13 41.95 47.33 -45.32
C SER A 13 42.42 45.92 -44.87
N PRO A 14 43.57 45.32 -45.28
CA PRO A 14 43.96 43.99 -44.78
C PRO A 14 44.07 43.93 -43.25
N PHE A 15 44.69 44.95 -42.63
CA PHE A 15 44.97 44.97 -41.20
C PHE A 15 43.72 45.14 -40.33
N VAL A 16 42.80 46.03 -40.72
CA VAL A 16 41.56 46.27 -39.94
C VAL A 16 40.67 45.04 -39.95
N LEU A 17 40.55 44.36 -41.10
CA LEU A 17 39.78 43.13 -41.21
C LEU A 17 40.38 41.99 -40.35
N CYS A 18 41.71 41.84 -40.35
CA CYS A 18 42.38 40.84 -39.49
C CYS A 18 42.22 41.16 -37.99
N LEU A 19 42.25 42.43 -37.59
CA LEU A 19 42.06 42.84 -36.20
C LEU A 19 40.60 42.64 -35.75
N LEU A 20 39.63 42.92 -36.60
CA LEU A 20 38.22 42.62 -36.34
C LEU A 20 37.95 41.11 -36.25
N LEU A 21 38.56 40.29 -37.10
CA LEU A 21 38.47 38.82 -37.03
C LEU A 21 39.15 38.26 -35.77
N ALA A 22 40.30 38.82 -35.36
CA ALA A 22 40.95 38.45 -34.10
C ALA A 22 40.10 38.81 -32.87
N VAL A 23 39.44 39.98 -32.88
CA VAL A 23 38.47 40.36 -31.84
C VAL A 23 37.24 39.45 -31.88
N PHE A 24 36.73 39.06 -33.04
CA PHE A 24 35.64 38.10 -33.16
C PHE A 24 36.00 36.70 -32.64
N CYS A 25 37.27 36.28 -32.74
CA CYS A 25 37.76 35.05 -32.10
C CYS A 25 38.01 35.19 -30.59
N LEU A 26 38.10 36.42 -30.07
CA LEU A 26 38.20 36.72 -28.63
C LEU A 26 36.82 36.95 -27.98
N ILE A 27 35.75 37.07 -28.76
CA ILE A 27 34.39 36.79 -28.29
C ILE A 27 34.31 35.27 -28.09
N GLY A 28 34.69 34.82 -26.90
CA GLY A 28 34.70 33.41 -26.55
C GLY A 28 33.32 32.79 -26.79
N GLN A 29 33.25 31.74 -27.60
CA GLN A 29 32.03 30.97 -27.79
C GLN A 29 31.61 30.41 -26.43
N SER A 30 30.50 30.91 -25.87
CA SER A 30 29.99 30.48 -24.58
C SER A 30 29.45 29.06 -24.70
N ARG A 31 30.34 28.08 -24.49
CA ARG A 31 30.03 26.66 -24.58
C ARG A 31 29.05 26.29 -23.47
N ALA A 32 27.86 25.84 -23.86
CA ALA A 32 26.91 25.24 -22.93
C ALA A 32 27.56 24.08 -22.16
N ALA A 33 27.46 24.12 -20.84
CA ALA A 33 27.94 23.08 -19.95
C ALA A 33 26.75 22.27 -19.40
N GLU A 34 26.86 20.95 -19.39
CA GLU A 34 25.83 20.07 -18.83
C GLU A 34 26.01 19.95 -17.32
N VAL A 35 25.00 20.35 -16.55
CA VAL A 35 24.91 20.16 -15.10
C VAL A 35 23.82 19.14 -14.79
N VAL A 36 24.15 18.13 -13.99
CA VAL A 36 23.19 17.10 -13.58
C VAL A 36 22.99 17.15 -12.07
N LEU A 37 21.75 17.41 -11.65
CA LEU A 37 21.31 17.36 -10.27
C LEU A 37 20.43 16.13 -10.07
N LEU A 38 20.83 15.24 -9.17
CA LEU A 38 19.99 14.18 -8.63
C LEU A 38 19.46 14.63 -7.28
N TYR A 39 18.16 14.44 -7.01
CA TYR A 39 17.57 15.01 -5.81
C TYR A 39 16.45 14.17 -5.19
N THR A 40 16.34 14.24 -3.86
CA THR A 40 15.24 13.67 -3.06
C THR A 40 14.74 14.69 -2.02
N GLY A 41 13.64 14.38 -1.35
CA GLY A 41 13.05 15.21 -0.29
C GLY A 41 11.85 14.52 0.33
N ASP A 42 11.39 15.03 1.48
CA ASP A 42 10.36 14.45 2.37
C ASP A 42 10.45 12.91 2.45
N THR A 43 11.66 12.40 2.66
CA THR A 43 11.92 10.96 2.61
C THR A 43 11.36 10.22 3.83
N GLN A 44 11.04 10.96 4.90
CA GLN A 44 10.45 10.48 6.16
C GLN A 44 11.21 9.27 6.78
N SER A 45 12.48 9.12 6.42
CA SER A 45 13.35 8.01 6.77
C SER A 45 12.81 6.62 6.41
N PHE A 46 11.99 6.50 5.35
CA PHE A 46 11.62 5.20 4.81
C PHE A 46 12.88 4.46 4.31
N LEU A 47 13.25 3.41 5.03
CA LEU A 47 14.36 2.50 4.66
C LEU A 47 13.94 1.52 3.56
N GLU A 48 12.67 1.18 3.53
CA GLU A 48 12.07 0.14 2.71
C GLU A 48 10.88 0.68 1.94
N VAL A 49 10.42 -0.10 0.96
CA VAL A 49 9.16 0.12 0.26
C VAL A 49 7.98 0.26 1.24
N CYS A 50 7.07 1.21 0.94
CA CYS A 50 5.89 1.48 1.75
C CYS A 50 4.62 1.00 1.02
N GLY A 51 3.90 0.05 1.62
CA GLY A 51 2.63 -0.48 1.12
C GLY A 51 2.53 -2.00 1.24
N CYS A 52 1.32 -2.54 1.00
CA CYS A 52 1.05 -3.98 0.97
C CYS A 52 0.55 -4.49 -0.40
N ALA A 53 0.29 -3.59 -1.34
CA ALA A 53 -0.06 -3.91 -2.73
C ALA A 53 1.16 -4.41 -3.54
N ASP A 54 0.93 -4.91 -4.75
CA ASP A 54 2.00 -5.20 -5.72
C ASP A 54 2.46 -3.93 -6.48
N ASN A 55 3.63 -4.00 -7.14
CA ASN A 55 4.32 -2.88 -7.79
C ASN A 55 4.75 -1.78 -6.81
N GLN A 56 5.44 -2.16 -5.74
CA GLN A 56 5.86 -1.24 -4.68
C GLN A 56 7.00 -0.31 -5.11
N LEU A 57 6.98 0.94 -4.61
CA LEU A 57 7.96 1.98 -4.93
C LEU A 57 8.78 2.39 -3.69
N GLY A 58 10.07 2.72 -3.92
CA GLY A 58 10.98 3.26 -2.92
C GLY A 58 11.99 2.25 -2.36
N GLY A 59 12.42 2.49 -1.12
CA GLY A 59 13.47 1.75 -0.41
C GLY A 59 14.87 2.33 -0.65
N ILE A 60 15.64 2.57 0.42
CA ILE A 60 16.93 3.27 0.33
C ILE A 60 18.04 2.42 -0.30
N ALA A 61 17.97 1.09 -0.14
CA ALA A 61 18.90 0.18 -0.82
C ALA A 61 18.68 0.15 -2.35
N ARG A 62 17.44 0.35 -2.81
CA ARG A 62 17.11 0.51 -4.24
C ARG A 62 17.51 1.89 -4.76
N ARG A 63 17.28 2.95 -3.97
CA ARG A 63 17.76 4.31 -4.26
C ARG A 63 19.27 4.32 -4.49
N ALA A 64 20.03 3.61 -3.65
CA ALA A 64 21.48 3.48 -3.78
C ALA A 64 21.91 2.87 -5.12
N THR A 65 21.26 1.79 -5.57
CA THR A 65 21.52 1.20 -6.90
C THR A 65 21.29 2.21 -8.01
N MET A 66 20.12 2.85 -8.04
CA MET A 66 19.77 3.81 -9.09
C MET A 66 20.68 5.05 -9.06
N VAL A 67 21.05 5.56 -7.89
CA VAL A 67 22.07 6.63 -7.77
C VAL A 67 23.41 6.18 -8.35
N ASN A 68 23.85 4.95 -8.05
CA ASN A 68 25.13 4.43 -8.55
C ASN A 68 25.12 4.25 -10.07
N ASP A 69 24.00 3.83 -10.66
CA ASP A 69 23.85 3.72 -12.11
C ASP A 69 23.74 5.09 -12.80
N LEU A 70 23.00 6.04 -12.21
CA LEU A 70 22.95 7.42 -12.70
C LEU A 70 24.33 8.11 -12.61
N LYS A 71 25.08 7.93 -11.51
CA LYS A 71 26.46 8.45 -11.35
C LYS A 71 27.49 7.75 -12.26
N ARG A 72 27.18 6.59 -12.85
CA ARG A 72 28.02 5.99 -13.93
C ARG A 72 27.82 6.71 -15.25
N SER A 73 26.57 7.05 -15.59
CA SER A 73 26.23 7.82 -16.78
C SER A 73 26.64 9.29 -16.66
N TYR A 74 26.57 9.85 -15.45
CA TYR A 74 26.85 11.26 -15.15
C TYR A 74 27.82 11.37 -13.96
N PRO A 75 29.15 11.19 -14.17
CA PRO A 75 30.15 11.14 -13.09
C PRO A 75 30.20 12.38 -12.19
N ASN A 76 29.84 13.55 -12.73
CA ASN A 76 29.86 14.83 -12.04
C ASN A 76 28.51 15.19 -11.37
N ALA A 77 27.54 14.27 -11.35
CA ALA A 77 26.19 14.57 -10.86
C ALA A 77 26.14 14.80 -9.33
N LEU A 78 25.64 15.96 -8.93
CA LEU A 78 25.45 16.31 -7.53
C LEU A 78 24.17 15.64 -6.99
N LEU A 79 24.28 14.93 -5.86
CA LEU A 79 23.13 14.32 -5.19
C LEU A 79 22.72 15.14 -3.97
N LEU A 80 21.49 15.66 -3.97
CA LEU A 80 20.98 16.63 -3.00
C LEU A 80 19.73 16.08 -2.26
N ASP A 81 19.49 16.53 -1.03
CA ASP A 81 18.22 16.28 -0.34
C ASP A 81 17.58 17.57 0.18
N ALA A 82 16.29 17.79 -0.12
CA ALA A 82 15.55 19.00 0.23
C ALA A 82 15.05 19.05 1.69
N GLY A 83 15.27 18.00 2.48
CA GLY A 83 14.85 17.94 3.90
C GLY A 83 13.56 17.13 4.11
N GLY A 84 13.00 17.16 5.31
CA GLY A 84 11.88 16.28 5.67
C GLY A 84 12.31 14.81 5.81
N LEU A 85 13.53 14.60 6.28
CA LEU A 85 14.12 13.30 6.54
C LEU A 85 13.51 12.64 7.78
N PHE A 86 13.16 13.40 8.83
CA PHE A 86 12.74 12.82 10.11
C PHE A 86 11.22 12.71 10.26
N ALA A 87 10.73 11.50 10.56
CA ALA A 87 9.32 11.22 10.81
C ALA A 87 9.12 10.14 11.88
N GLY A 88 8.01 10.24 12.60
CA GLY A 88 7.74 9.52 13.85
C GLY A 88 8.29 10.23 15.09
N ASP A 89 7.95 9.71 16.26
CA ASP A 89 8.18 10.31 17.59
C ASP A 89 8.85 9.34 18.58
N THR A 90 9.09 8.09 18.17
CA THR A 90 9.52 7.01 19.06
C THR A 90 11.02 6.74 19.00
N VAL A 91 11.55 5.98 19.97
CA VAL A 91 12.96 5.53 19.96
C VAL A 91 13.25 4.60 18.76
N LEU A 92 12.24 3.87 18.28
CA LEU A 92 12.31 3.10 17.05
C LEU A 92 12.48 4.01 15.82
N ASP A 93 11.75 5.12 15.76
CA ASP A 93 11.84 6.10 14.67
C ASP A 93 13.20 6.83 14.68
N GLN A 94 13.71 7.20 15.86
CA GLN A 94 15.07 7.73 16.03
C GLN A 94 16.13 6.77 15.45
N LEU A 95 16.01 5.46 15.73
CA LEU A 95 16.91 4.45 15.18
C LEU A 95 16.73 4.31 13.65
N ARG A 96 15.49 4.37 13.13
CA ARG A 96 15.20 4.34 11.69
C ARG A 96 15.89 5.51 10.99
N CYS A 97 15.78 6.72 11.54
CA CYS A 97 16.41 7.94 11.02
C CYS A 97 17.95 7.85 11.05
N LYS A 98 18.53 7.37 12.16
CA LYS A 98 19.98 7.12 12.28
C LYS A 98 20.50 6.19 11.17
N ILE A 99 19.75 5.14 10.84
CA ILE A 99 20.10 4.18 9.78
C ILE A 99 19.92 4.80 8.39
N HIS A 100 18.89 5.63 8.18
CA HIS A 100 18.70 6.37 6.93
C HIS A 100 19.88 7.33 6.66
N LEU A 101 20.34 8.05 7.69
CA LEU A 101 21.51 8.93 7.57
C LEU A 101 22.82 8.16 7.34
N LYS A 102 23.05 7.00 7.99
CA LYS A 102 24.17 6.10 7.64
C LYS A 102 24.14 5.74 6.15
N ALA A 103 22.96 5.45 5.61
CA ALA A 103 22.78 5.11 4.20
C ALA A 103 23.01 6.31 3.28
N MET A 104 22.51 7.51 3.60
CA MET A 104 22.81 8.74 2.84
C MET A 104 24.32 9.01 2.76
N LYS A 105 25.07 8.77 3.84
CA LYS A 105 26.54 8.83 3.82
C LYS A 105 27.15 7.84 2.83
N ALA A 106 26.68 6.58 2.84
CA ALA A 106 27.16 5.52 1.96
C ALA A 106 26.77 5.70 0.47
N ILE A 107 25.72 6.47 0.18
CA ILE A 107 25.26 6.83 -1.17
C ILE A 107 25.99 8.09 -1.70
N HIS A 108 26.77 8.75 -0.83
CA HIS A 108 27.47 10.01 -1.11
C HIS A 108 26.52 11.12 -1.56
N TYR A 109 25.58 11.49 -0.67
CA TYR A 109 24.86 12.76 -0.75
C TYR A 109 25.84 13.93 -0.57
N ALA A 110 25.71 14.94 -1.43
CA ALA A 110 26.60 16.09 -1.54
C ALA A 110 26.16 17.30 -0.68
N ALA A 111 24.85 17.42 -0.45
CA ALA A 111 24.21 18.32 0.52
C ALA A 111 22.86 17.73 0.99
N ALA A 112 22.41 18.11 2.18
CA ALA A 112 21.05 17.86 2.66
C ALA A 112 20.55 19.09 3.45
N ASN A 113 19.28 19.48 3.28
CA ASN A 113 18.68 20.57 4.05
C ASN A 113 18.44 20.18 5.52
N VAL A 114 18.31 21.18 6.39
CA VAL A 114 17.79 21.06 7.75
C VAL A 114 16.55 21.94 7.86
N GLY A 115 15.38 21.34 7.69
CA GLY A 115 14.11 21.98 7.99
C GLY A 115 13.75 21.85 9.46
N VAL A 116 12.66 22.49 9.89
CA VAL A 116 12.10 22.30 11.25
C VAL A 116 11.71 20.83 11.50
N GLY A 117 11.47 20.06 10.44
CA GLY A 117 11.25 18.60 10.49
C GLY A 117 12.41 17.82 11.12
N GLU A 118 13.65 18.22 10.90
CA GLU A 118 14.85 17.52 11.37
C GLU A 118 15.07 17.70 12.89
N LEU A 119 14.35 18.64 13.52
CA LEU A 119 14.35 18.88 14.96
C LEU A 119 13.31 18.03 15.73
N ARG A 120 12.54 17.18 15.05
CA ARG A 120 11.42 16.38 15.60
C ARG A 120 11.76 15.47 16.79
N PHE A 121 13.04 15.16 17.02
CA PHE A 121 13.52 14.39 18.18
C PHE A 121 14.32 15.24 19.20
N GLY A 122 14.25 16.57 19.09
CA GLY A 122 15.02 17.53 19.88
C GLY A 122 16.41 17.85 19.28
N GLN A 123 16.89 19.07 19.54
CA GLN A 123 18.17 19.61 19.05
C GLN A 123 19.34 18.65 19.29
N ALA A 124 19.54 18.19 20.54
CA ALA A 124 20.68 17.35 20.90
C ALA A 124 20.72 16.01 20.15
N PHE A 125 19.57 15.45 19.76
CA PHE A 125 19.54 14.27 18.89
C PHE A 125 20.02 14.61 17.48
N PHE A 126 19.49 15.69 16.89
CA PHE A 126 19.88 16.15 15.56
C PHE A 126 21.38 16.45 15.48
N GLU A 127 21.92 17.24 16.42
CA GLU A 127 23.35 17.57 16.50
C GLU A 127 24.21 16.30 16.63
N THR A 128 23.83 15.38 17.52
CA THR A 128 24.53 14.08 17.66
C THR A 128 24.52 13.30 16.34
N MET A 129 23.44 13.32 15.56
CA MET A 129 23.38 12.63 14.27
C MET A 129 24.19 13.36 13.18
N ARG A 130 24.09 14.69 13.09
CA ARG A 130 24.89 15.55 12.20
C ARG A 130 26.37 15.26 12.38
N ASP A 131 26.84 15.34 13.63
CA ASP A 131 28.27 15.36 13.96
C ASP A 131 28.88 13.95 13.99
N SER A 132 28.13 12.91 14.38
CA SER A 132 28.63 11.52 14.38
C SER A 132 28.53 10.81 13.03
N ILE A 133 27.60 11.22 12.15
CA ILE A 133 27.42 10.60 10.83
C ILE A 133 28.15 11.40 9.75
N GLY A 134 28.15 12.72 9.78
CA GLY A 134 28.81 13.54 8.77
C GLY A 134 28.09 13.52 7.42
N VAL A 135 26.76 13.62 7.43
CA VAL A 135 25.98 14.05 6.27
C VAL A 135 26.15 15.58 6.14
N PRO A 136 26.43 16.13 4.95
CA PRO A 136 26.67 17.57 4.75
C PRO A 136 25.38 18.40 4.86
N PHE A 137 24.97 18.66 6.10
CA PHE A 137 23.75 19.39 6.43
C PHE A 137 23.88 20.92 6.28
N LEU A 138 22.89 21.52 5.61
CA LEU A 138 22.81 22.95 5.32
C LEU A 138 21.52 23.58 5.89
N SER A 139 21.61 24.80 6.41
CA SER A 139 20.47 25.69 6.63
C SER A 139 20.95 27.11 6.88
N ALA A 140 20.40 28.08 6.14
CA ALA A 140 20.75 29.50 6.21
C ALA A 140 19.94 30.26 7.27
N ASN A 141 18.65 29.94 7.41
CA ASN A 141 17.71 30.71 8.22
C ASN A 141 17.29 30.02 9.54
N LEU A 142 17.63 28.75 9.78
CA LEU A 142 17.26 28.03 11.01
C LEU A 142 18.31 28.16 12.11
N LYS A 143 17.92 28.81 13.21
CA LYS A 143 18.67 28.87 14.47
C LYS A 143 17.86 28.30 15.63
N ILE A 144 18.56 27.91 16.69
CA ILE A 144 17.96 27.58 17.99
C ILE A 144 18.81 28.23 19.07
N ASN A 145 18.24 29.18 19.83
CA ASN A 145 18.97 29.97 20.83
C ASN A 145 20.27 30.56 20.25
N ASP A 146 20.16 31.24 19.10
CA ASP A 146 21.23 31.78 18.25
C ASP A 146 22.24 30.78 17.65
N VAL A 147 22.17 29.48 17.98
CA VAL A 147 23.02 28.44 17.38
C VAL A 147 22.50 28.07 15.98
N GLN A 148 23.35 28.18 14.96
CA GLN A 148 23.03 27.77 13.59
C GLN A 148 22.97 26.23 13.47
N MET A 149 21.90 25.69 12.86
CA MET A 149 21.71 24.23 12.82
C MET A 149 22.51 23.50 11.73
N GLY A 150 22.77 24.15 10.59
CA GLY A 150 23.61 23.64 9.50
C GLY A 150 24.55 24.73 8.96
N ALA A 151 25.40 24.40 7.98
CA ALA A 151 26.14 25.44 7.27
C ALA A 151 25.16 26.25 6.39
N PRO A 152 25.23 27.60 6.32
CA PRO A 152 24.28 28.37 5.53
C PRO A 152 24.39 28.09 4.03
N VAL A 153 25.63 27.88 3.56
CA VAL A 153 25.96 27.65 2.15
C VAL A 153 27.03 26.57 1.98
N ARG A 154 27.04 25.92 0.83
CA ARG A 154 28.10 25.00 0.39
C ARG A 154 28.32 25.15 -1.11
N ILE A 155 29.55 25.43 -1.52
CA ILE A 155 29.93 25.53 -2.93
C ILE A 155 30.52 24.18 -3.37
N LEU A 156 30.08 23.67 -4.52
CA LEU A 156 30.58 22.45 -5.16
C LEU A 156 30.70 22.66 -6.68
N ASP A 157 31.70 22.05 -7.31
CA ASP A 157 31.83 22.05 -8.77
C ASP A 157 31.08 20.85 -9.37
N ALA A 158 30.27 21.09 -10.40
CA ALA A 158 29.46 20.11 -11.14
C ALA A 158 30.01 20.00 -12.58
N GLY A 159 31.17 19.38 -12.72
CA GLY A 159 32.00 19.54 -13.91
C GLY A 159 32.69 20.90 -13.89
N ASP A 160 32.64 21.64 -15.00
CA ASP A 160 33.24 22.97 -15.11
C ASP A 160 32.36 24.09 -14.50
N VAL A 161 31.14 23.79 -14.06
CA VAL A 161 30.17 24.77 -13.50
C VAL A 161 30.18 24.72 -11.98
N ARG A 162 30.32 25.88 -11.33
CA ARG A 162 30.35 25.97 -9.87
C ARG A 162 28.99 26.32 -9.28
N VAL A 163 28.46 25.42 -8.46
CA VAL A 163 27.11 25.51 -7.87
C VAL A 163 27.19 25.92 -6.41
N GLY A 164 26.51 27.02 -6.06
CA GLY A 164 26.24 27.42 -4.68
C GLY A 164 24.96 26.78 -4.18
N ILE A 165 25.06 25.95 -3.15
CA ILE A 165 23.92 25.23 -2.56
C ILE A 165 23.57 25.88 -1.21
N ILE A 166 22.29 26.19 -1.00
CA ILE A 166 21.76 26.86 0.18
C ILE A 166 20.64 25.98 0.77
N GLY A 167 20.64 25.77 2.10
CA GLY A 167 19.51 25.12 2.79
C GLY A 167 18.55 26.16 3.36
N VAL A 168 17.24 25.94 3.27
CA VAL A 168 16.21 26.85 3.79
C VAL A 168 15.12 26.06 4.51
N ALA A 169 14.86 26.44 5.76
CA ALA A 169 13.80 25.91 6.60
C ALA A 169 12.53 26.79 6.53
N GLY A 170 11.36 26.16 6.55
CA GLY A 170 10.06 26.83 6.73
C GLY A 170 9.50 26.70 8.14
N GLU A 171 8.63 27.63 8.51
CA GLU A 171 7.77 27.48 9.69
C GLU A 171 6.78 26.34 9.44
N ARG A 172 7.15 25.15 9.92
CA ARG A 172 6.41 23.93 9.64
C ARG A 172 5.17 23.86 10.53
N ASP A 173 4.05 24.39 10.04
CA ASP A 173 2.73 24.18 10.64
C ASP A 173 2.47 22.66 10.70
N ILE A 174 2.45 22.07 11.90
CA ILE A 174 2.62 20.61 12.06
C ILE A 174 1.28 19.87 11.96
N GLU A 175 0.60 19.99 10.82
CA GLU A 175 -0.46 19.04 10.46
C GLU A 175 0.10 17.61 10.51
N VAL A 176 -0.58 16.72 11.23
CA VAL A 176 -0.10 15.35 11.53
C VAL A 176 -0.35 14.42 10.33
N HIS A 177 0.26 14.72 9.19
CA HIS A 177 0.28 13.85 8.00
C HIS A 177 1.29 12.69 8.12
N GLY A 178 1.29 12.03 9.28
CA GLY A 178 1.79 10.66 9.36
C GLY A 178 0.73 9.73 8.77
N MET A 179 1.01 9.09 7.62
CA MET A 179 0.15 8.05 7.03
C MET A 179 0.17 6.75 7.85
N ALA A 180 -0.40 6.87 9.05
CA ALA A 180 -0.76 5.80 9.95
C ALA A 180 -2.07 6.22 10.61
N MET A 181 -3.20 5.91 9.96
CA MET A 181 -4.54 6.09 10.54
C MET A 181 -4.61 5.27 11.84
N GLY A 182 -4.30 5.88 12.97
CA GLY A 182 -4.00 5.14 14.21
C GLY A 182 -3.48 6.02 15.35
N ALA A 183 -4.30 6.19 16.39
CA ALA A 183 -3.89 6.58 17.74
C ALA A 183 -3.20 7.95 17.97
N GLY A 184 -4.02 8.96 18.33
CA GLY A 184 -3.60 10.07 19.21
C GLY A 184 -2.78 11.20 18.59
N THR A 185 -2.91 12.39 19.18
CA THR A 185 -2.03 13.55 18.94
C THR A 185 -0.76 13.40 19.79
N SER A 186 0.36 13.04 19.18
CA SER A 186 1.65 13.06 19.84
C SER A 186 2.03 14.49 20.22
N HIS A 187 2.43 14.72 21.47
CA HIS A 187 3.14 15.95 21.83
C HIS A 187 4.51 15.93 21.16
N ILE A 188 4.81 16.95 20.36
CA ILE A 188 6.08 17.03 19.63
C ILE A 188 7.03 17.87 20.49
N ASN A 189 8.15 17.26 20.88
CA ASN A 189 9.21 17.93 21.63
C ASN A 189 10.05 18.82 20.70
N MET A 190 9.44 19.90 20.20
CA MET A 190 10.19 20.99 19.59
C MET A 190 11.01 21.69 20.69
N PRO A 191 12.32 21.96 20.46
CA PRO A 191 13.11 22.75 21.39
C PRO A 191 12.61 24.20 21.47
N ASP A 192 12.68 24.79 22.67
CA ASP A 192 12.42 26.21 22.88
C ASP A 192 13.48 27.08 22.17
N GLY A 193 13.07 28.25 21.67
CA GLY A 193 13.98 29.22 21.05
C GLY A 193 14.35 28.92 19.59
N ILE A 194 13.53 28.14 18.86
CA ILE A 194 13.61 28.05 17.39
C ILE A 194 13.35 29.44 16.78
N ASP A 195 14.16 29.79 15.78
CA ASP A 195 14.15 31.06 15.09
C ASP A 195 14.37 30.82 13.58
N VAL A 196 13.41 31.25 12.75
CA VAL A 196 13.39 31.02 11.28
C VAL A 196 13.36 32.38 10.58
N LYS A 197 14.54 32.92 10.25
CA LYS A 197 14.67 34.29 9.73
C LYS A 197 14.96 34.34 8.23
N LEU A 198 13.94 34.65 7.42
CA LEU A 198 14.03 34.72 5.96
C LEU A 198 15.16 35.64 5.45
N ASP A 199 15.50 36.71 6.18
CA ASP A 199 16.62 37.61 5.87
C ASP A 199 17.96 36.87 5.70
N GLY A 200 18.19 35.79 6.48
CA GLY A 200 19.39 34.96 6.38
C GLY A 200 19.53 34.24 5.03
N ILE A 201 18.45 34.08 4.27
CA ILE A 201 18.47 33.54 2.91
C ILE A 201 19.07 34.57 1.95
N GLN A 202 18.71 35.85 2.09
CA GLN A 202 19.26 36.95 1.29
C GLN A 202 20.76 37.16 1.55
N GLU A 203 21.18 37.06 2.82
CA GLU A 203 22.61 37.05 3.19
C GLU A 203 23.36 35.86 2.57
N ALA A 204 22.78 34.65 2.65
CA ALA A 204 23.37 33.45 2.08
C ALA A 204 23.55 33.54 0.56
N VAL A 205 22.52 33.98 -0.17
CA VAL A 205 22.55 34.21 -1.63
C VAL A 205 23.64 35.22 -2.01
N ALA A 206 23.65 36.39 -1.35
CA ALA A 206 24.65 37.43 -1.59
C ALA A 206 26.08 36.94 -1.31
N SER A 207 26.26 36.05 -0.32
CA SER A 207 27.57 35.50 0.03
C SER A 207 28.17 34.58 -1.04
N VAL A 208 27.36 34.03 -1.96
CA VAL A 208 27.82 33.08 -2.99
C VAL A 208 27.67 33.56 -4.44
N ARG A 209 26.73 34.46 -4.78
CA ARG A 209 26.42 34.86 -6.18
C ARG A 209 27.63 35.28 -7.02
N GLN A 210 28.63 35.96 -6.43
CA GLN A 210 29.88 36.36 -7.12
C GLN A 210 30.96 35.26 -7.20
N LYS A 211 30.71 34.09 -6.60
CA LYS A 211 31.64 32.95 -6.48
C LYS A 211 31.14 31.71 -7.22
N THR A 212 29.93 31.74 -7.77
CA THR A 212 29.20 30.58 -8.29
C THR A 212 28.42 30.93 -9.56
N ASP A 213 28.44 30.04 -10.53
CA ASP A 213 27.71 30.18 -11.80
C ASP A 213 26.21 29.94 -11.63
N LEU A 214 25.80 29.05 -10.72
CA LEU A 214 24.41 28.78 -10.36
C LEU A 214 24.18 28.79 -8.84
N ILE A 215 23.00 29.23 -8.42
CA ILE A 215 22.49 29.08 -7.04
C ILE A 215 21.32 28.08 -6.99
N VAL A 216 21.45 27.06 -6.14
CA VAL A 216 20.43 26.04 -5.86
C VAL A 216 19.99 26.17 -4.40
N VAL A 217 18.71 26.43 -4.18
CA VAL A 217 18.07 26.43 -2.86
C VAL A 217 17.42 25.06 -2.61
N LEU A 218 17.63 24.50 -1.42
CA LEU A 218 16.98 23.30 -0.91
C LEU A 218 15.95 23.73 0.13
N SER A 219 14.66 23.47 -0.11
CA SER A 219 13.55 24.17 0.57
C SER A 219 12.50 23.22 1.16
N ASP A 220 12.12 23.44 2.43
CA ASP A 220 10.89 22.89 3.03
C ASP A 220 9.81 23.96 3.36
N LEU A 221 10.02 25.20 2.87
CA LEU A 221 9.08 26.34 2.89
C LEU A 221 7.70 25.95 2.35
N ASP A 222 6.64 26.60 2.83
CA ASP A 222 5.33 26.54 2.18
C ASP A 222 5.33 27.23 0.78
N ARG A 223 4.29 26.98 -0.03
CA ARG A 223 4.22 27.43 -1.42
C ARG A 223 4.05 28.95 -1.56
N GLU A 224 3.54 29.65 -0.55
CA GLU A 224 3.36 31.11 -0.60
C GLU A 224 4.68 31.81 -0.24
N THR A 225 5.33 31.41 0.86
CA THR A 225 6.66 31.90 1.23
C THR A 225 7.73 31.55 0.18
N GLU A 226 7.66 30.35 -0.42
CA GLU A 226 8.59 29.95 -1.50
C GLU A 226 8.40 30.78 -2.78
N ARG A 227 7.15 31.08 -3.17
CA ARG A 227 6.84 31.97 -4.29
C ARG A 227 7.36 33.39 -4.02
N ASP A 228 7.09 33.91 -2.83
CA ASP A 228 7.43 35.29 -2.49
C ASP A 228 8.96 35.43 -2.30
N LEU A 229 9.66 34.38 -1.87
CA LEU A 229 11.12 34.32 -1.86
C LEU A 229 11.70 34.48 -3.29
N VAL A 230 11.27 33.67 -4.25
CA VAL A 230 11.83 33.72 -5.63
C VAL A 230 11.41 34.97 -6.41
N GLN A 231 10.29 35.61 -6.03
CA GLN A 231 9.90 36.91 -6.59
C GLN A 231 10.76 38.07 -6.07
N ASN A 232 11.20 38.02 -4.80
CA ASN A 232 12.02 39.08 -4.21
C ASN A 232 13.54 38.86 -4.40
N ILE A 233 14.01 37.62 -4.50
CA ILE A 233 15.44 37.28 -4.63
C ILE A 233 15.75 36.75 -6.04
N ALA A 234 15.86 37.66 -7.00
CA ALA A 234 16.10 37.36 -8.43
C ALA A 234 17.45 36.69 -8.76
N ASP A 235 18.35 36.53 -7.79
CA ASP A 235 19.65 35.87 -7.92
C ASP A 235 19.60 34.33 -7.75
N ILE A 236 18.45 33.77 -7.38
CA ILE A 236 18.23 32.31 -7.23
C ILE A 236 17.89 31.69 -8.58
N ASP A 237 18.72 30.76 -9.07
CA ASP A 237 18.50 30.08 -10.35
C ASP A 237 17.57 28.87 -10.22
N ILE A 238 17.68 28.10 -9.12
CA ILE A 238 16.94 26.83 -8.92
C ILE A 238 16.45 26.71 -7.47
N VAL A 239 15.23 26.21 -7.28
CA VAL A 239 14.72 25.74 -5.97
C VAL A 239 14.33 24.27 -6.08
N ILE A 240 14.75 23.45 -5.12
CA ILE A 240 14.29 22.06 -4.95
C ILE A 240 13.37 22.03 -3.73
N SER A 241 12.08 21.83 -3.98
CA SER A 241 10.98 22.06 -3.03
C SER A 241 10.39 20.76 -2.51
N THR A 242 10.24 20.62 -1.19
CA THR A 242 9.45 19.51 -0.62
C THR A 242 7.93 19.75 -0.68
N ARG A 243 7.46 20.90 -1.18
CA ARG A 243 6.02 21.25 -1.20
C ARG A 243 5.43 21.38 -2.60
N SER A 244 6.24 21.50 -3.65
CA SER A 244 5.73 21.46 -5.02
C SER A 244 5.26 20.05 -5.40
N THR A 245 4.02 19.94 -5.87
CA THR A 245 3.41 18.71 -6.42
C THR A 245 3.65 18.56 -7.93
N GLU A 246 4.22 19.59 -8.56
CA GLU A 246 4.62 19.60 -9.97
C GLU A 246 6.03 19.04 -10.13
N THR A 247 6.31 18.31 -11.20
CA THR A 247 7.67 17.80 -11.46
C THR A 247 8.66 18.95 -11.70
N THR A 248 8.21 19.99 -12.40
CA THR A 248 8.95 21.23 -12.60
C THR A 248 8.00 22.37 -12.99
N HIS A 249 8.29 23.59 -12.54
CA HIS A 249 7.67 24.83 -13.03
C HIS A 249 8.68 25.98 -12.93
N ARG A 250 8.38 27.16 -13.52
CA ARG A 250 9.25 28.35 -13.47
C ARG A 250 8.50 29.55 -12.90
N ILE A 251 9.20 30.36 -12.11
CA ILE A 251 8.72 31.66 -11.61
C ILE A 251 9.78 32.69 -11.96
N GLY A 252 9.47 33.61 -12.88
CA GLY A 252 10.48 34.48 -13.50
C GLY A 252 11.56 33.64 -14.19
N ASN A 253 12.83 33.87 -13.82
CA ASN A 253 13.95 33.07 -14.32
C ASN A 253 14.18 31.78 -13.50
N THR A 254 13.68 31.71 -12.27
CA THR A 254 13.96 30.61 -11.32
C THR A 254 13.23 29.33 -11.74
N LEU A 255 13.95 28.20 -11.68
CA LEU A 255 13.43 26.86 -11.96
C LEU A 255 13.09 26.14 -10.65
N LEU A 256 11.82 25.80 -10.44
CA LEU A 256 11.35 25.11 -9.24
C LEU A 256 11.09 23.63 -9.54
N LEU A 257 11.72 22.76 -8.76
CA LEU A 257 11.76 21.31 -8.94
C LEU A 257 11.06 20.61 -7.76
N GLY A 258 9.96 19.90 -8.03
CA GLY A 258 9.22 19.14 -7.01
C GLY A 258 9.73 17.71 -6.83
N ILE A 259 9.51 17.15 -5.65
CA ILE A 259 9.98 15.82 -5.25
C ILE A 259 8.85 14.78 -5.20
N GLN A 260 9.21 13.50 -5.11
CA GLN A 260 8.29 12.43 -4.74
C GLN A 260 8.56 12.00 -3.29
N PRO A 261 7.59 12.15 -2.37
CA PRO A 261 7.80 11.91 -0.94
C PRO A 261 8.02 10.44 -0.63
N GLN A 262 8.44 10.15 0.60
CA GLN A 262 8.81 8.82 1.10
C GLN A 262 9.97 8.18 0.30
N GLY A 263 10.63 8.95 -0.57
CA GLY A 263 11.67 8.46 -1.48
C GLY A 263 11.17 7.44 -2.50
N LYS A 264 9.92 7.56 -2.99
CA LYS A 264 9.35 6.68 -4.04
C LYS A 264 10.04 6.83 -5.40
N ALA A 265 10.72 7.94 -5.65
CA ALA A 265 11.49 8.22 -6.85
C ALA A 265 12.80 8.99 -6.52
N ILE A 266 13.65 9.16 -7.53
CA ILE A 266 14.74 10.14 -7.55
C ILE A 266 14.39 11.20 -8.60
N GLY A 267 14.43 12.48 -8.23
CA GLY A 267 14.38 13.56 -9.21
C GLY A 267 15.71 13.64 -9.96
N GLN A 268 15.66 13.76 -11.28
CA GLN A 268 16.82 14.00 -12.13
C GLN A 268 16.57 15.24 -12.98
N ALA A 269 17.40 16.26 -12.78
CA ALA A 269 17.48 17.44 -13.64
C ALA A 269 18.78 17.39 -14.44
N ILE A 270 18.67 17.36 -15.78
CA ILE A 270 19.78 17.59 -16.69
C ILE A 270 19.61 19.00 -17.26
N LEU A 271 20.61 19.85 -17.12
CA LEU A 271 20.53 21.29 -17.35
C LEU A 271 21.65 21.74 -18.28
N ASN A 272 21.33 22.48 -19.33
CA ASN A 272 22.32 23.21 -20.11
C ASN A 272 22.53 24.59 -19.49
N VAL A 273 23.77 24.93 -19.20
CA VAL A 273 24.16 26.18 -18.52
C VAL A 273 25.07 26.99 -19.43
N GLU A 274 24.68 28.24 -19.69
CA GLU A 274 25.48 29.22 -20.44
C GLU A 274 25.53 30.53 -19.66
N ASN A 275 26.73 31.10 -19.52
CA ASN A 275 26.94 32.42 -18.89
C ASN A 275 26.26 32.57 -17.51
N GLY A 276 26.26 31.50 -16.70
CA GLY A 276 25.65 31.48 -15.37
C GLY A 276 24.11 31.41 -15.36
N ARG A 277 23.47 30.90 -16.42
CA ARG A 277 22.01 30.67 -16.49
C ARG A 277 21.65 29.35 -17.16
N VAL A 278 20.54 28.75 -16.72
CA VAL A 278 19.95 27.55 -17.34
C VAL A 278 19.25 27.95 -18.65
N THR A 279 19.79 27.53 -19.80
CA THR A 279 19.23 27.81 -21.14
C THR A 279 18.28 26.72 -21.64
N ALA A 280 18.41 25.49 -21.14
CA ALA A 280 17.46 24.40 -21.36
C ALA A 280 17.52 23.37 -20.23
N GLU A 281 16.40 22.68 -20.00
CA GLU A 281 16.27 21.65 -18.97
C GLU A 281 15.56 20.38 -19.46
N LYS A 282 15.96 19.23 -18.91
CA LYS A 282 15.22 17.98 -18.97
C LYS A 282 15.07 17.45 -17.54
N ILE A 283 13.86 17.57 -17.01
CA ILE A 283 13.50 17.10 -15.66
C ILE A 283 12.73 15.79 -15.75
N THR A 284 13.08 14.80 -14.95
CA THR A 284 12.39 13.50 -14.88
C THR A 284 12.30 12.97 -13.45
N SER A 285 11.32 12.11 -13.17
CA SER A 285 11.15 11.44 -11.87
C SER A 285 11.37 9.94 -12.03
N VAL A 286 12.54 9.46 -11.60
CA VAL A 286 12.97 8.06 -11.77
C VAL A 286 12.35 7.20 -10.67
N LEU A 287 11.23 6.56 -10.96
CA LEU A 287 10.47 5.72 -10.01
C LEU A 287 11.28 4.51 -9.55
N LEU A 288 11.35 4.28 -8.23
CA LEU A 288 12.13 3.20 -7.63
C LEU A 288 11.31 1.92 -7.47
N SER A 289 10.95 1.28 -8.58
CA SER A 289 10.12 0.07 -8.61
C SER A 289 10.88 -1.25 -8.34
N GLU A 290 10.14 -2.32 -8.02
CA GLU A 290 10.67 -3.65 -7.68
C GLU A 290 11.65 -4.26 -8.71
N SER A 291 11.67 -3.79 -9.97
CA SER A 291 12.62 -4.25 -11.00
C SER A 291 14.06 -3.79 -10.76
N ILE A 292 14.27 -2.70 -10.00
CA ILE A 292 15.60 -2.20 -9.65
C ILE A 292 16.11 -2.96 -8.42
N GLY A 293 17.30 -3.56 -8.55
CA GLY A 293 17.96 -4.32 -7.49
C GLY A 293 18.41 -3.47 -6.29
N GLU A 294 18.82 -4.13 -5.22
CA GLU A 294 19.24 -3.49 -3.96
C GLU A 294 20.77 -3.47 -3.80
N ASP A 295 21.32 -2.31 -3.42
CA ASP A 295 22.74 -2.19 -3.10
C ASP A 295 23.09 -3.00 -1.84
N ARG A 296 24.12 -3.85 -1.97
CA ARG A 296 24.52 -4.82 -0.93
C ARG A 296 25.13 -4.19 0.31
N THR A 297 25.57 -2.94 0.25
CA THR A 297 26.15 -2.22 1.40
C THR A 297 25.07 -1.46 2.14
N VAL A 298 24.17 -0.77 1.44
CA VAL A 298 23.03 -0.07 2.04
C VAL A 298 22.00 -1.07 2.58
N LYS A 299 21.71 -2.16 1.86
CA LYS A 299 20.82 -3.23 2.37
C LYS A 299 21.32 -3.83 3.68
N ARG A 300 22.64 -3.92 3.88
CA ARG A 300 23.26 -4.38 5.14
C ARG A 300 22.98 -3.44 6.32
N LEU A 301 22.86 -2.13 6.08
CA LEU A 301 22.47 -1.15 7.11
C LEU A 301 20.97 -1.29 7.46
N VAL A 302 20.13 -1.55 6.47
CA VAL A 302 18.70 -1.85 6.68
C VAL A 302 18.53 -3.17 7.44
N ASP A 303 19.35 -4.19 7.15
CA ASP A 303 19.34 -5.44 7.89
C ASP A 303 19.93 -5.31 9.31
N GLU A 304 20.88 -4.39 9.54
CA GLU A 304 21.34 -4.01 10.90
C GLU A 304 20.17 -3.49 11.74
N PHE A 305 19.33 -2.61 11.18
CA PHE A 305 18.11 -2.09 11.84
C PHE A 305 17.16 -3.23 12.25
N TYR A 306 16.78 -4.10 11.31
CA TYR A 306 15.85 -5.19 11.61
C TYR A 306 16.41 -6.20 12.62
N ASN A 307 17.72 -6.49 12.58
CA ASN A 307 18.39 -7.31 13.60
C ASN A 307 18.37 -6.68 15.00
N LEU A 308 18.50 -5.36 15.11
CA LEU A 308 18.41 -4.62 16.39
C LEU A 308 16.97 -4.63 16.92
N VAL A 309 15.98 -4.38 16.05
CA VAL A 309 14.55 -4.43 16.38
C VAL A 309 14.14 -5.82 16.87
N GLN A 310 14.54 -6.89 16.18
CA GLN A 310 14.26 -8.27 16.58
C GLN A 310 14.79 -8.59 17.99
N LYS A 311 16.02 -8.15 18.31
CA LYS A 311 16.69 -8.48 19.57
C LYS A 311 16.21 -7.63 20.75
N ASN A 312 15.73 -6.42 20.51
CA ASN A 312 15.33 -5.48 21.56
C ASN A 312 13.81 -5.37 21.70
N SER A 313 13.21 -6.19 22.58
CA SER A 313 11.76 -6.12 22.84
C SER A 313 11.32 -4.87 23.62
N ALA A 314 12.22 -4.06 24.19
CA ALA A 314 11.86 -2.75 24.73
C ALA A 314 11.67 -1.74 23.59
N LEU A 315 12.58 -1.73 22.60
CA LEU A 315 12.45 -0.93 21.39
C LEU A 315 11.15 -1.23 20.64
N GLN A 316 10.77 -2.50 20.51
CA GLN A 316 9.47 -2.91 19.93
C GLN A 316 8.26 -2.34 20.68
N GLN A 317 8.33 -2.18 22.01
CA GLN A 317 7.27 -1.57 22.81
C GLN A 317 7.24 -0.03 22.72
N THR A 318 8.26 0.60 22.10
CA THR A 318 8.18 2.02 21.73
C THR A 318 7.41 2.25 20.43
N ALA A 319 7.19 1.21 19.60
CA ALA A 319 6.46 1.35 18.35
C ALA A 319 4.99 1.78 18.58
N ARG A 320 4.52 2.77 17.81
CA ARG A 320 3.16 3.33 17.93
C ARG A 320 2.10 2.23 17.73
N PRO A 321 1.30 1.87 18.76
CA PRO A 321 0.31 0.80 18.64
C PRO A 321 -0.88 1.29 17.80
N ARG A 322 -1.20 0.57 16.71
CA ARG A 322 -2.10 1.04 15.64
C ARG A 322 -3.55 1.34 16.11
N PHE A 323 -4.00 0.70 17.20
CA PHE A 323 -5.38 0.74 17.72
C PHE A 323 -5.55 1.55 19.02
N ALA A 324 -4.59 2.40 19.39
CA ALA A 324 -4.70 3.17 20.63
C ALA A 324 -5.70 4.34 20.48
N GLY A 325 -6.29 4.79 21.60
CA GLY A 325 -7.48 5.64 21.58
C GLY A 325 -8.80 4.87 21.43
N PHE A 326 -8.75 3.55 21.26
CA PHE A 326 -9.91 2.67 21.51
C PHE A 326 -9.87 2.17 22.97
N ALA A 327 -11.03 2.19 23.63
CA ALA A 327 -11.11 2.09 25.09
C ALA A 327 -10.66 0.73 25.69
N LEU A 328 -10.81 -0.38 24.98
CA LEU A 328 -10.37 -1.70 25.45
C LEU A 328 -8.85 -1.87 25.30
N GLU A 329 -8.29 -1.26 24.27
CA GLU A 329 -6.88 -1.24 23.95
C GLU A 329 -6.08 -0.34 24.89
N ASP A 330 -6.63 0.81 25.28
CA ASP A 330 -5.99 1.68 26.27
C ASP A 330 -5.99 1.06 27.69
N GLN A 331 -6.93 0.16 28.03
CA GLN A 331 -6.85 -0.66 29.25
C GLN A 331 -5.59 -1.57 29.26
N VAL A 332 -5.10 -2.01 28.10
CA VAL A 332 -3.86 -2.82 28.02
C VAL A 332 -2.62 -2.00 28.35
N ARG A 333 -2.63 -0.70 28.04
CA ARG A 333 -1.59 0.25 28.46
C ARG A 333 -1.66 0.54 29.95
N GLN A 334 -2.86 0.59 30.52
CA GLN A 334 -3.11 0.71 31.96
C GLN A 334 -2.85 -0.58 32.75
N GLY A 335 -2.60 -1.71 32.07
CA GLY A 335 -2.41 -3.03 32.68
C GLY A 335 -3.69 -3.69 33.21
N THR A 336 -4.87 -3.14 32.92
CA THR A 336 -6.17 -3.60 33.42
C THR A 336 -6.89 -4.58 32.47
N ASN A 337 -6.40 -4.75 31.24
CA ASN A 337 -6.86 -5.75 30.27
C ASN A 337 -5.64 -6.29 29.47
N ARG A 338 -5.78 -7.42 28.76
CA ARG A 338 -4.66 -8.09 28.06
C ARG A 338 -5.12 -8.81 26.79
N TYR A 339 -4.20 -8.99 25.83
CA TYR A 339 -4.42 -9.81 24.64
C TYR A 339 -4.25 -11.32 24.97
N VAL A 340 -5.36 -12.07 24.94
CA VAL A 340 -5.47 -13.49 25.32
C VAL A 340 -5.46 -14.47 24.13
N GLY A 341 -5.64 -13.99 22.91
CA GLY A 341 -5.51 -14.75 21.67
C GLY A 341 -6.65 -15.75 21.40
N VAL A 342 -6.76 -16.17 20.13
CA VAL A 342 -7.89 -16.93 19.59
C VAL A 342 -8.22 -18.23 20.33
N GLU A 343 -7.23 -18.94 20.87
CA GLU A 343 -7.45 -20.15 21.68
C GLU A 343 -8.33 -19.91 22.91
N THR A 344 -8.27 -18.70 23.50
CA THR A 344 -9.13 -18.30 24.62
C THR A 344 -10.58 -18.09 24.15
N CYS A 345 -10.79 -17.61 22.92
CA CYS A 345 -12.10 -17.44 22.31
C CYS A 345 -12.73 -18.78 21.90
N LYS A 346 -11.91 -19.72 21.39
CA LYS A 346 -12.31 -21.03 20.84
C LYS A 346 -13.13 -21.89 21.82
N GLY A 347 -12.92 -21.73 23.13
CA GLY A 347 -13.71 -22.41 24.17
C GLY A 347 -15.19 -22.01 24.25
N CYS A 348 -15.57 -20.83 23.74
CA CYS A 348 -16.95 -20.34 23.71
C CYS A 348 -17.48 -20.06 22.29
N HIS A 349 -16.58 -19.77 21.34
CA HIS A 349 -16.89 -19.31 19.98
C HIS A 349 -16.27 -20.24 18.91
N ALA A 350 -16.44 -21.55 19.08
CA ALA A 350 -15.80 -22.54 18.21
C ALA A 350 -16.23 -22.43 16.73
N ALA A 351 -17.48 -22.01 16.45
CA ALA A 351 -17.98 -21.84 15.10
C ALA A 351 -17.42 -20.57 14.44
N GLU A 352 -17.40 -19.46 15.16
CA GLU A 352 -16.86 -18.19 14.68
C GLU A 352 -15.34 -18.27 14.47
N VAL A 353 -14.63 -19.04 15.31
CA VAL A 353 -13.21 -19.36 15.11
C VAL A 353 -12.99 -20.23 13.87
N ALA A 354 -13.81 -21.26 13.62
CA ALA A 354 -13.68 -22.09 12.42
C ALA A 354 -13.95 -21.31 11.12
N ASP A 355 -14.89 -20.35 11.13
CA ASP A 355 -15.10 -19.42 10.01
C ASP A 355 -13.95 -18.40 9.88
N TRP A 356 -13.37 -17.93 11.00
CA TRP A 356 -12.18 -17.05 10.95
C TRP A 356 -10.92 -17.78 10.45
N GLU A 357 -10.71 -19.06 10.79
CA GLU A 357 -9.57 -19.88 10.35
C GLU A 357 -9.48 -19.99 8.81
N GLN A 358 -10.61 -19.89 8.11
CA GLN A 358 -10.69 -19.89 6.64
C GLN A 358 -10.34 -18.52 6.01
N SER A 359 -10.28 -17.44 6.80
CA SER A 359 -10.10 -16.07 6.30
C SER A 359 -8.65 -15.72 5.94
N HIS A 360 -8.49 -14.66 5.14
CA HIS A 360 -7.19 -14.03 4.91
C HIS A 360 -6.59 -13.39 6.18
N HIS A 361 -7.41 -13.05 7.19
CA HIS A 361 -6.93 -12.49 8.46
C HIS A 361 -6.24 -13.53 9.34
N ALA A 362 -6.74 -14.77 9.39
CA ALA A 362 -6.04 -15.91 10.00
C ALA A 362 -4.71 -16.25 9.30
N ASN A 363 -4.47 -15.70 8.11
CA ASN A 363 -3.30 -15.91 7.27
C ASN A 363 -2.38 -14.69 7.14
N ALA A 364 -2.68 -13.57 7.82
CA ALA A 364 -2.07 -12.28 7.54
C ALA A 364 -0.53 -12.29 7.63
N PHE A 365 0.04 -12.90 8.66
CA PHE A 365 1.50 -12.90 8.88
C PHE A 365 2.25 -13.71 7.81
N ASN A 366 1.60 -14.71 7.20
CA ASN A 366 2.19 -15.51 6.12
C ASN A 366 2.56 -14.65 4.90
N ARG A 367 1.87 -13.52 4.66
CA ARG A 367 2.24 -12.54 3.63
C ARG A 367 3.57 -11.84 3.94
N LEU A 368 3.85 -11.53 5.22
CA LEU A 368 5.12 -10.93 5.64
C LEU A 368 6.28 -11.95 5.61
N LEU A 369 5.99 -13.23 5.78
CA LEU A 369 6.96 -14.30 5.52
C LEU A 369 7.26 -14.41 4.01
N GLN A 370 6.22 -14.44 3.17
CA GLN A 370 6.36 -14.49 1.69
C GLN A 370 7.17 -13.32 1.12
N LYS A 371 6.89 -12.08 1.51
CA LYS A 371 7.58 -10.85 1.04
C LYS A 371 8.81 -10.47 1.91
N GLN A 372 9.23 -11.33 2.85
CA GLN A 372 10.37 -11.12 3.78
C GLN A 372 10.28 -9.86 4.68
N LYS A 373 9.09 -9.28 4.88
CA LYS A 373 8.85 -8.08 5.72
C LYS A 373 8.46 -8.39 7.18
N HIS A 374 8.59 -9.64 7.64
CA HIS A 374 8.19 -10.09 8.98
C HIS A 374 9.02 -9.52 10.15
N TYR A 375 10.11 -8.80 9.86
CA TYR A 375 10.87 -8.01 10.85
C TYR A 375 10.56 -6.51 10.81
N GLN A 376 9.72 -6.03 9.89
CA GLN A 376 9.38 -4.61 9.71
C GLN A 376 8.22 -4.19 10.63
N PRO A 377 8.44 -3.34 11.66
CA PRO A 377 7.39 -2.96 12.61
C PRO A 377 6.13 -2.39 11.96
N ASP A 378 6.31 -1.55 10.95
CA ASP A 378 5.23 -0.87 10.23
C ASP A 378 4.32 -1.85 9.45
N CYS A 379 4.83 -3.04 9.12
CA CYS A 379 4.04 -4.13 8.53
C CYS A 379 3.47 -5.06 9.62
N VAL A 380 4.29 -5.42 10.61
CA VAL A 380 3.90 -6.32 11.71
C VAL A 380 2.71 -5.77 12.50
N THR A 381 2.60 -4.44 12.65
CA THR A 381 1.50 -3.75 13.33
C THR A 381 0.12 -4.00 12.72
N CYS A 382 0.05 -4.32 11.42
CA CYS A 382 -1.21 -4.62 10.71
C CYS A 382 -1.44 -6.13 10.46
N HIS A 383 -0.40 -6.97 10.59
CA HIS A 383 -0.46 -8.41 10.28
C HIS A 383 -0.39 -9.32 11.53
N THR A 384 -0.43 -8.75 12.74
CA THR A 384 -0.37 -9.48 14.02
C THR A 384 -1.28 -8.84 15.07
N THR A 385 -1.61 -9.57 16.13
CA THR A 385 -2.51 -9.09 17.18
C THR A 385 -1.75 -8.32 18.27
N GLY A 386 -2.04 -7.02 18.37
CA GLY A 386 -1.62 -6.17 19.49
C GLY A 386 -0.14 -5.74 19.49
N PHE A 387 0.56 -5.75 18.36
CA PHE A 387 1.93 -5.23 18.32
C PHE A 387 2.03 -3.78 18.85
N GLY A 388 3.12 -3.47 19.55
CA GLY A 388 3.31 -2.21 20.30
C GLY A 388 2.68 -2.20 21.69
N TYR A 389 1.69 -3.06 22.00
CA TYR A 389 1.10 -3.12 23.35
C TYR A 389 1.92 -3.97 24.33
N PRO A 390 1.88 -3.69 25.64
CA PRO A 390 2.61 -4.45 26.67
C PRO A 390 2.40 -5.97 26.65
N THR A 391 1.23 -6.46 26.21
CA THR A 391 0.89 -7.90 26.18
C THR A 391 0.67 -8.50 24.79
N GLY A 392 0.87 -7.71 23.73
CA GLY A 392 0.61 -8.16 22.36
C GLY A 392 1.78 -8.86 21.68
N PHE A 393 1.69 -9.04 20.36
CA PHE A 393 2.72 -9.66 19.54
C PHE A 393 4.09 -8.97 19.66
N ARG A 394 5.17 -9.76 19.55
CA ARG A 394 6.56 -9.28 19.59
C ARG A 394 7.41 -9.98 18.53
N ILE A 395 8.16 -9.18 17.78
CA ILE A 395 9.06 -9.65 16.72
C ILE A 395 10.19 -10.47 17.35
N GLY A 396 10.46 -11.67 16.82
CA GLY A 396 11.59 -12.50 17.26
C GLY A 396 11.45 -13.14 18.66
N LYS A 397 10.24 -13.18 19.23
CA LYS A 397 9.92 -13.97 20.43
C LYS A 397 8.75 -14.92 20.14
N ASP A 398 8.71 -16.06 20.81
CA ASP A 398 7.64 -17.07 20.67
C ASP A 398 6.29 -16.63 21.26
N VAL A 399 5.72 -15.57 20.67
CA VAL A 399 4.33 -15.16 20.88
C VAL A 399 3.47 -15.71 19.73
N LYS A 400 3.69 -16.99 19.34
CA LYS A 400 2.91 -17.69 18.30
C LYS A 400 1.39 -17.51 18.49
N ARG A 401 0.96 -17.49 19.76
CA ARG A 401 -0.40 -17.21 20.25
C ARG A 401 -1.03 -15.91 19.70
N LEU A 402 -0.25 -14.91 19.27
CA LEU A 402 -0.74 -13.61 18.75
C LEU A 402 -0.26 -13.31 17.32
N THR A 403 0.24 -14.31 16.61
CA THR A 403 0.50 -14.24 15.16
C THR A 403 -0.82 -14.13 14.39
N ASN A 404 -0.80 -13.47 13.22
CA ASN A 404 -1.97 -13.19 12.37
C ASN A 404 -2.97 -12.18 12.97
N VAL A 405 -3.98 -11.78 12.18
CA VAL A 405 -5.03 -10.84 12.60
C VAL A 405 -6.16 -11.65 13.23
N GLN A 406 -6.12 -11.80 14.56
CA GLN A 406 -7.07 -12.62 15.32
C GLN A 406 -8.32 -11.84 15.78
N CYS A 407 -9.27 -12.56 16.39
CA CYS A 407 -10.50 -12.03 16.96
C CYS A 407 -10.31 -10.73 17.77
N GLU A 408 -9.24 -10.62 18.57
CA GLU A 408 -8.96 -9.45 19.41
C GLU A 408 -8.53 -8.19 18.65
N VAL A 409 -8.25 -8.27 17.34
CA VAL A 409 -8.09 -7.08 16.50
C VAL A 409 -9.47 -6.47 16.26
N CYS A 410 -10.42 -7.28 15.76
CA CYS A 410 -11.79 -6.86 15.51
C CYS A 410 -12.54 -6.52 16.80
N HIS A 411 -12.46 -7.39 17.81
CA HIS A 411 -13.26 -7.35 19.03
C HIS A 411 -12.54 -6.70 20.24
N GLY A 412 -11.27 -6.35 20.10
CA GLY A 412 -10.46 -5.78 21.16
C GLY A 412 -9.92 -6.81 22.16
N PRO A 413 -9.04 -6.40 23.09
CA PRO A 413 -8.42 -7.25 24.10
C PRO A 413 -9.42 -7.99 24.98
N GLY A 414 -9.32 -9.32 25.01
CA GLY A 414 -10.36 -10.22 25.51
C GLY A 414 -10.21 -10.69 26.96
N GLU A 415 -9.17 -10.32 27.71
CA GLU A 415 -8.99 -10.87 29.08
C GLU A 415 -10.18 -10.56 30.00
N GLN A 416 -10.65 -9.31 30.03
CA GLN A 416 -11.80 -8.96 30.86
C GLN A 416 -13.07 -9.71 30.41
N HIS A 417 -13.23 -9.97 29.12
CA HIS A 417 -14.37 -10.73 28.59
C HIS A 417 -14.28 -12.22 28.94
N ALA A 418 -13.11 -12.85 28.79
CA ALA A 418 -12.87 -14.23 29.16
C ALA A 418 -13.06 -14.48 30.67
N ARG A 419 -12.76 -13.49 31.51
CA ARG A 419 -13.02 -13.53 32.97
C ARG A 419 -14.47 -13.20 33.34
N ARG A 420 -15.15 -12.36 32.55
CA ARG A 420 -16.52 -11.88 32.75
C ARG A 420 -17.16 -11.61 31.38
N PRO A 421 -18.01 -12.51 30.84
CA PRO A 421 -18.51 -12.46 29.46
C PRO A 421 -19.61 -11.42 29.24
N GLU A 422 -19.37 -10.19 29.68
CA GLU A 422 -20.26 -9.05 29.58
C GLU A 422 -19.97 -8.28 28.29
N ILE A 423 -21.02 -7.71 27.67
CA ILE A 423 -20.92 -6.94 26.42
C ILE A 423 -20.02 -5.70 26.58
N ARG A 424 -19.90 -5.13 27.78
CA ARG A 424 -19.01 -3.98 28.06
C ARG A 424 -17.50 -4.32 27.99
N ASN A 425 -17.14 -5.60 28.04
CA ASN A 425 -15.74 -6.04 28.10
C ASN A 425 -15.20 -6.44 26.71
N ILE A 426 -16.01 -6.32 25.65
CA ILE A 426 -15.65 -6.75 24.28
C ILE A 426 -16.35 -5.87 23.22
N ARG A 427 -15.67 -5.55 22.10
CA ARG A 427 -16.27 -4.82 20.97
C ARG A 427 -17.13 -5.78 20.13
N ARG A 428 -18.37 -6.02 20.56
CA ARG A 428 -19.31 -6.94 19.89
C ARG A 428 -19.50 -6.65 18.39
N THR A 429 -19.53 -5.37 18.00
CA THR A 429 -19.66 -4.93 16.61
C THR A 429 -18.45 -4.08 16.22
N PRO A 430 -17.54 -4.58 15.36
CA PRO A 430 -16.45 -3.77 14.80
C PRO A 430 -16.98 -2.60 13.97
N SER A 431 -16.25 -1.48 13.96
CA SER A 431 -16.54 -0.30 13.12
C SER A 431 -15.63 -0.26 11.89
N PRO A 432 -16.05 0.35 10.75
CA PRO A 432 -15.16 0.50 9.59
C PRO A 432 -13.87 1.28 9.90
N ASP A 433 -13.94 2.28 10.78
CA ASP A 433 -12.81 3.05 11.32
C ASP A 433 -11.72 2.17 11.98
N LEU A 434 -12.07 0.96 12.43
CA LEU A 434 -11.13 -0.05 12.93
C LEU A 434 -10.39 -0.77 11.79
N CYS A 435 -11.09 -1.13 10.72
CA CYS A 435 -10.51 -1.78 9.55
C CYS A 435 -9.64 -0.79 8.75
N GLN A 436 -10.08 0.46 8.62
CA GLN A 436 -9.31 1.58 8.04
C GLN A 436 -8.03 1.91 8.84
N ARG A 437 -7.80 1.30 10.02
CA ARG A 437 -6.48 1.34 10.68
C ARG A 437 -5.44 0.53 9.91
N CYS A 438 -5.82 -0.55 9.24
CA CYS A 438 -4.90 -1.42 8.49
C CYS A 438 -5.08 -1.35 6.97
N HIS A 439 -6.21 -0.80 6.51
CA HIS A 439 -6.56 -0.63 5.11
C HIS A 439 -6.79 0.86 4.78
N ASP A 440 -5.72 1.57 4.44
CA ASP A 440 -5.80 2.87 3.76
C ASP A 440 -5.48 2.75 2.26
N ALA A 441 -5.64 3.83 1.49
CA ALA A 441 -5.47 3.86 0.04
C ALA A 441 -4.09 3.40 -0.49
N ASN A 442 -3.07 3.28 0.38
CA ASN A 442 -1.76 2.70 0.06
C ASN A 442 -1.71 1.17 0.22
N GLN A 443 -2.56 0.56 1.06
CA GLN A 443 -2.60 -0.89 1.28
C GLN A 443 -3.78 -1.57 0.56
N THR A 444 -4.93 -0.89 0.44
CA THR A 444 -6.13 -1.43 -0.20
C THR A 444 -6.88 -0.28 -0.89
N PRO A 445 -6.51 0.06 -2.14
CA PRO A 445 -7.00 1.26 -2.83
C PRO A 445 -8.47 1.16 -3.27
N ASP A 446 -9.04 -0.03 -3.21
CA ASP A 446 -10.41 -0.40 -3.52
C ASP A 446 -11.26 -0.66 -2.25
N PHE A 447 -10.72 -0.35 -1.06
CA PHE A 447 -11.25 -0.78 0.23
C PHE A 447 -12.73 -0.47 0.43
N ASP A 448 -13.12 0.81 0.38
CA ASP A 448 -14.49 1.22 0.69
C ASP A 448 -15.48 0.77 -0.40
N THR A 449 -15.05 0.68 -1.67
CA THR A 449 -15.86 0.11 -2.78
C THR A 449 -16.17 -1.38 -2.61
N ARG A 450 -15.28 -2.13 -1.94
CA ARG A 450 -15.40 -3.59 -1.72
C ARG A 450 -15.61 -3.95 -0.25
N PHE A 451 -15.84 -2.98 0.63
CA PHE A 451 -15.91 -3.22 2.07
C PHE A 451 -17.06 -4.17 2.44
N ALA A 452 -18.18 -4.11 1.72
CA ALA A 452 -19.30 -5.03 1.89
C ALA A 452 -18.93 -6.48 1.56
N ASP A 453 -18.14 -6.70 0.50
CA ASP A 453 -17.69 -8.03 0.06
C ASP A 453 -16.62 -8.58 1.01
N MET A 454 -15.62 -7.77 1.36
CA MET A 454 -14.58 -8.15 2.35
C MET A 454 -15.19 -8.42 3.73
N LEU A 455 -16.25 -7.69 4.12
CA LEU A 455 -17.00 -7.97 5.34
C LEU A 455 -17.84 -9.26 5.21
N ALA A 456 -18.26 -9.66 4.01
CA ALA A 456 -18.92 -10.95 3.79
C ALA A 456 -17.96 -12.13 4.02
N GLU A 457 -16.70 -11.99 3.61
CA GLU A 457 -15.63 -12.99 3.84
C GLU A 457 -15.27 -13.20 5.33
N VAL A 458 -15.70 -12.31 6.24
CA VAL A 458 -15.33 -12.37 7.68
C VAL A 458 -16.50 -12.21 8.66
N ASN A 459 -17.76 -12.39 8.23
CA ASN A 459 -18.95 -12.20 9.09
C ASN A 459 -19.60 -13.49 9.65
N HIS A 460 -18.90 -14.62 9.59
CA HIS A 460 -19.28 -15.91 10.17
C HIS A 460 -20.63 -16.47 9.67
N LYS A 461 -20.70 -16.89 8.40
CA LYS A 461 -21.95 -17.33 7.74
C LYS A 461 -21.88 -18.63 6.91
N GLY A 462 -20.74 -19.34 6.86
CA GLY A 462 -20.60 -20.74 6.41
C GLY A 462 -21.01 -21.16 4.97
N HIS A 463 -20.11 -21.84 4.24
CA HIS A 463 -20.35 -22.49 2.93
C HIS A 463 -19.69 -23.90 2.88
N GLY A 464 -20.03 -24.81 1.93
CA GLY A 464 -19.36 -26.14 1.84
C GLY A 464 -19.84 -27.17 0.81
N SER A 465 -19.39 -28.44 0.96
CA SER A 465 -19.57 -29.67 0.12
C SER A 465 -18.59 -29.86 -1.08
N SER A 466 -18.30 -31.07 -1.65
CA SER A 466 -18.16 -32.47 -1.14
C SER A 466 -17.57 -33.46 -2.22
N HIS A 467 -17.21 -34.71 -1.83
CA HIS A 467 -17.01 -35.96 -2.65
C HIS A 467 -15.59 -36.47 -3.08
N ALA A 468 -15.53 -37.66 -3.72
CA ALA A 468 -14.69 -38.82 -3.33
C ALA A 468 -13.86 -39.51 -4.46
N ILE A 469 -13.31 -40.74 -4.24
CA ILE A 469 -12.52 -41.70 -5.10
C ILE A 469 -11.07 -41.98 -4.59
N THR A 470 -10.46 -43.13 -4.94
CA THR A 470 -9.12 -43.63 -4.54
C THR A 470 -8.20 -43.91 -5.76
N LYS A 471 -6.92 -44.34 -5.71
CA LYS A 471 -6.04 -45.12 -4.80
C LYS A 471 -4.57 -44.86 -5.24
N LEU A 472 -3.55 -45.04 -4.40
CA LEU A 472 -2.18 -45.41 -4.86
C LEU A 472 -1.34 -46.13 -3.77
N ASP A 473 -0.08 -46.44 -4.08
CA ASP A 473 0.69 -47.59 -3.56
C ASP A 473 2.08 -47.19 -2.97
N THR A 474 2.88 -48.18 -2.57
CA THR A 474 4.18 -48.02 -1.86
C THR A 474 5.20 -47.12 -2.59
N GLY A 475 5.99 -46.37 -1.82
CA GLY A 475 6.84 -45.27 -2.31
C GLY A 475 8.16 -45.65 -3.01
N PRO A 476 8.80 -44.70 -3.73
CA PRO A 476 10.06 -44.93 -4.42
C PRO A 476 11.24 -44.86 -3.45
N GLY A 477 12.28 -45.66 -3.73
CA GLY A 477 13.53 -45.63 -2.98
C GLY A 477 14.27 -44.28 -3.00
N GLU A 478 15.30 -44.18 -2.17
CA GLU A 478 15.99 -42.93 -1.79
C GLU A 478 16.37 -42.02 -2.97
N THR A 479 16.73 -42.59 -4.12
CA THR A 479 17.14 -41.90 -5.35
C THR A 479 16.11 -40.94 -5.95
N GLY A 480 14.82 -41.05 -5.58
CA GLY A 480 13.79 -40.07 -5.97
C GLY A 480 13.47 -40.03 -7.47
N GLN A 481 13.63 -41.15 -8.18
CA GLN A 481 13.18 -41.32 -9.56
C GLN A 481 11.93 -42.21 -9.60
N SER A 482 11.01 -41.95 -10.54
CA SER A 482 9.89 -42.87 -10.79
C SER A 482 10.42 -44.22 -11.27
N GLN A 483 9.96 -45.30 -10.65
CA GLN A 483 10.35 -46.66 -11.03
C GLN A 483 9.73 -47.10 -12.37
N ASN A 484 8.69 -46.37 -12.83
CA ASN A 484 7.86 -46.73 -13.98
C ASN A 484 7.96 -45.71 -15.15
N GLY A 485 8.91 -44.76 -15.09
CA GLY A 485 9.08 -43.73 -16.12
C GLY A 485 7.93 -42.70 -16.19
N ARG A 486 7.08 -42.64 -15.17
CA ARG A 486 5.99 -41.66 -15.03
C ARG A 486 6.48 -40.39 -14.34
N PRO A 487 5.75 -39.26 -14.41
CA PRO A 487 6.05 -38.11 -13.56
C PRO A 487 5.81 -38.47 -12.08
N LEU A 488 6.86 -38.35 -11.26
CA LEU A 488 6.78 -38.53 -9.81
C LEU A 488 6.14 -37.30 -9.17
N VAL A 489 5.15 -37.52 -8.31
CA VAL A 489 4.43 -36.47 -7.56
C VAL A 489 4.42 -36.84 -6.08
N GLU A 490 5.10 -36.04 -5.26
CA GLU A 490 5.23 -36.24 -3.82
C GLU A 490 4.46 -35.12 -3.10
N LEU A 491 3.45 -35.47 -2.29
CA LEU A 491 2.75 -34.53 -1.40
C LEU A 491 3.17 -34.81 0.05
N PHE A 492 3.62 -33.77 0.75
CA PHE A 492 4.03 -33.83 2.15
C PHE A 492 3.09 -32.98 3.00
N VAL A 493 2.54 -33.58 4.05
CA VAL A 493 1.53 -32.97 4.93
C VAL A 493 1.77 -33.30 6.39
N MET A 494 0.99 -32.72 7.29
CA MET A 494 0.79 -33.23 8.65
C MET A 494 -0.71 -33.42 8.89
N ALA A 495 -1.09 -34.49 9.58
CA ALA A 495 -2.47 -34.97 9.65
C ALA A 495 -3.45 -34.05 10.41
N ASP A 496 -2.97 -33.02 11.12
CA ASP A 496 -3.80 -31.99 11.77
C ASP A 496 -3.53 -30.56 11.24
N CYS A 497 -2.59 -30.39 10.29
CA CYS A 497 -2.35 -29.08 9.67
C CYS A 497 -3.46 -28.75 8.67
N PRO A 498 -4.27 -27.69 8.87
CA PRO A 498 -5.45 -27.41 8.03
C PRO A 498 -5.08 -27.12 6.56
N TYR A 499 -3.88 -26.60 6.29
CA TYR A 499 -3.38 -26.40 4.93
C TYR A 499 -3.04 -27.72 4.23
N GLY A 500 -2.60 -28.74 4.96
CA GLY A 500 -2.37 -30.10 4.44
C GLY A 500 -3.69 -30.77 4.09
N ILE A 501 -4.61 -30.76 5.06
CA ILE A 501 -6.01 -31.19 4.91
C ILE A 501 -6.68 -30.56 3.68
N ASN A 502 -6.53 -29.25 3.48
CA ASN A 502 -7.08 -28.54 2.32
C ASN A 502 -6.35 -28.89 1.00
N ALA A 503 -5.04 -29.15 1.02
CA ALA A 503 -4.30 -29.61 -0.16
C ALA A 503 -4.75 -31.01 -0.59
N GLU A 504 -4.96 -31.93 0.35
CA GLU A 504 -5.53 -33.25 0.09
C GLU A 504 -6.93 -33.15 -0.51
N GLN A 505 -7.82 -32.33 0.07
CA GLN A 505 -9.16 -32.06 -0.46
C GLN A 505 -9.12 -31.49 -1.88
N THR A 506 -8.26 -30.50 -2.12
CA THR A 506 -8.17 -29.76 -3.40
C THR A 506 -7.51 -30.58 -4.52
N LEU A 507 -6.49 -31.38 -4.19
CA LEU A 507 -5.67 -32.08 -5.18
C LEU A 507 -6.11 -33.52 -5.42
N ALA A 508 -6.83 -34.16 -4.48
CA ALA A 508 -7.32 -35.52 -4.69
C ALA A 508 -8.11 -35.69 -6.01
N PRO A 509 -9.04 -34.80 -6.43
CA PRO A 509 -9.70 -34.88 -7.74
C PRO A 509 -8.74 -34.94 -8.94
N LEU A 510 -7.60 -34.23 -8.88
CA LEU A 510 -6.58 -34.24 -9.92
C LEU A 510 -5.80 -35.57 -9.90
N PHE A 511 -5.35 -36.03 -8.73
CA PHE A 511 -4.62 -37.28 -8.60
C PHE A 511 -5.49 -38.51 -8.93
N ARG A 512 -6.78 -38.48 -8.61
CA ARG A 512 -7.80 -39.46 -9.05
C ARG A 512 -7.90 -39.56 -10.58
N LYS A 513 -7.85 -38.43 -11.29
CA LYS A 513 -7.87 -38.39 -12.77
C LYS A 513 -6.55 -38.89 -13.40
N LEU A 514 -5.43 -38.78 -12.67
CA LEU A 514 -4.08 -39.04 -13.19
C LEU A 514 -3.41 -40.31 -12.66
N ARG A 515 -4.02 -41.05 -11.73
CA ARG A 515 -3.47 -42.24 -11.03
C ARG A 515 -2.68 -43.26 -11.88
N ASP A 516 -3.07 -43.48 -13.13
CA ASP A 516 -2.43 -44.46 -14.02
C ASP A 516 -1.42 -43.81 -15.00
N GLN A 517 -1.24 -42.48 -14.91
CA GLN A 517 -0.36 -41.64 -15.72
C GLN A 517 0.78 -40.99 -14.89
N ILE A 518 0.61 -40.79 -13.58
CA ILE A 518 1.63 -40.29 -12.64
C ILE A 518 2.03 -41.36 -11.61
N ASP A 519 3.16 -41.15 -10.93
CA ASP A 519 3.64 -41.90 -9.78
C ASP A 519 3.38 -41.03 -8.53
N PHE A 520 2.27 -41.24 -7.81
CA PHE A 520 1.87 -40.36 -6.69
C PHE A 520 2.06 -41.01 -5.32
N HIS A 521 2.66 -40.27 -4.38
CA HIS A 521 2.79 -40.69 -2.98
C HIS A 521 2.50 -39.55 -1.98
N LEU A 522 1.92 -39.92 -0.84
CA LEU A 522 1.63 -39.06 0.30
C LEU A 522 2.56 -39.39 1.47
N TYR A 523 3.17 -38.38 2.05
CA TYR A 523 4.10 -38.51 3.18
C TYR A 523 3.70 -37.58 4.33
N PHE A 524 3.74 -38.10 5.55
CA PHE A 524 3.55 -37.33 6.77
C PHE A 524 4.88 -36.72 7.23
N ILE A 525 4.79 -35.53 7.83
CA ILE A 525 5.93 -34.79 8.39
C ILE A 525 5.90 -34.97 9.92
N ALA A 526 6.78 -35.80 10.45
CA ALA A 526 7.00 -36.00 11.88
C ALA A 526 8.41 -36.57 12.13
N ASP A 527 8.98 -36.30 13.29
CA ASP A 527 10.30 -36.79 13.70
C ASP A 527 10.21 -38.06 14.56
N GLU A 528 11.19 -38.97 14.47
CA GLU A 528 11.44 -39.97 15.52
C GLU A 528 12.25 -39.35 16.68
N ALA A 529 11.80 -39.57 17.91
CA ALA A 529 12.48 -39.14 19.12
C ALA A 529 13.69 -40.04 19.39
N SER A 530 14.90 -39.50 19.23
CA SER A 530 16.15 -40.25 19.38
C SER A 530 16.34 -40.79 20.81
N ALA A 531 16.51 -42.12 20.93
CA ALA A 531 16.67 -42.81 22.20
C ALA A 531 18.10 -42.69 22.79
N LYS A 532 18.51 -41.47 23.18
CA LYS A 532 19.64 -41.19 24.09
C LYS A 532 19.63 -39.74 24.59
N HIS A 533 20.29 -39.49 25.73
CA HIS A 533 20.34 -38.19 26.40
C HIS A 533 20.84 -37.05 25.51
N ASP A 534 20.23 -35.87 25.67
CA ASP A 534 20.98 -34.63 25.89
C ASP A 534 20.29 -33.80 26.99
N THR A 535 21.09 -33.13 27.82
CA THR A 535 20.65 -32.30 28.95
C THR A 535 21.56 -31.07 29.17
N SER A 536 22.05 -30.43 28.10
CA SER A 536 22.66 -29.07 28.13
C SER A 536 22.58 -28.34 26.77
N PRO A 537 22.65 -26.98 26.72
CA PRO A 537 22.67 -26.18 25.48
C PRO A 537 24.06 -25.55 25.16
N PRO A 538 24.29 -24.81 24.05
CA PRO A 538 23.79 -24.80 22.65
C PRO A 538 25.02 -24.97 21.67
N PRO A 539 25.35 -24.20 20.57
CA PRO A 539 24.63 -23.33 19.61
C PRO A 539 25.05 -23.47 18.09
N ALA A 540 24.58 -22.53 17.24
CA ALA A 540 25.30 -21.89 16.11
C ALA A 540 25.49 -22.58 14.70
N ALA A 541 24.37 -22.72 13.96
CA ALA A 541 24.12 -22.26 12.57
C ALA A 541 25.15 -22.39 11.40
N ARG A 542 24.68 -22.90 10.23
CA ARG A 542 24.79 -22.17 8.93
C ARG A 542 23.95 -22.67 7.72
N THR A 543 23.54 -21.70 6.88
CA THR A 543 23.29 -21.71 5.41
C THR A 543 22.17 -22.52 4.71
N THR A 544 21.23 -21.75 4.09
CA THR A 544 20.51 -21.97 2.80
C THR A 544 19.50 -23.14 2.69
N ARG A 545 18.38 -23.05 1.95
CA ARG A 545 17.87 -22.07 0.93
C ARG A 545 16.44 -21.55 1.27
N THR A 546 15.93 -20.66 0.43
CA THR A 546 14.55 -20.10 0.40
C THR A 546 13.51 -21.06 -0.18
N THR A 547 12.29 -21.15 0.38
CA THR A 547 11.02 -20.58 -0.20
C THR A 547 9.73 -20.99 0.54
N GLN A 548 8.85 -19.99 0.80
CA GLN A 548 7.37 -20.05 0.91
C GLN A 548 6.70 -20.92 2.02
N PRO A 549 5.41 -20.68 2.37
CA PRO A 549 4.85 -21.11 3.65
C PRO A 549 3.99 -22.38 3.59
N GLY A 550 4.29 -23.30 4.50
CA GLY A 550 3.35 -24.26 5.09
C GLY A 550 3.50 -24.24 6.62
N CYS A 551 2.75 -25.06 7.35
CA CYS A 551 2.95 -25.28 8.79
C CYS A 551 4.40 -25.76 9.04
N GLN A 552 5.34 -24.89 9.45
CA GLN A 552 6.77 -25.25 9.58
C GLN A 552 7.16 -25.71 10.99
N ALA A 553 7.71 -26.93 11.10
CA ALA A 553 8.06 -27.55 12.38
C ALA A 553 9.08 -26.71 13.17
N THR A 554 8.64 -26.22 14.34
CA THR A 554 9.47 -25.47 15.29
C THR A 554 9.04 -25.82 16.72
N THR A 555 9.84 -26.70 17.34
CA THR A 555 9.65 -27.39 18.63
C THR A 555 8.39 -28.27 18.74
N SER A 556 8.61 -29.54 19.09
CA SER A 556 7.63 -30.63 19.07
C SER A 556 7.01 -30.93 20.44
N THR A 557 5.79 -31.45 20.43
CA THR A 557 5.28 -32.34 21.49
C THR A 557 5.04 -33.75 20.94
N GLY A 558 4.99 -34.73 21.83
CA GLY A 558 4.85 -36.15 21.50
C GLY A 558 5.10 -37.02 22.72
N SER A 559 4.19 -37.95 23.01
CA SER A 559 4.44 -39.06 23.94
C SER A 559 5.08 -40.26 23.22
N GLY A 560 5.94 -40.98 23.92
CA GLY A 560 6.63 -42.15 23.37
C GLY A 560 7.66 -41.80 22.28
N ARG A 561 7.46 -42.38 21.09
CA ARG A 561 8.49 -42.50 20.05
C ARG A 561 8.52 -41.39 19.01
N PHE A 562 7.41 -40.71 18.74
CA PHE A 562 7.31 -39.74 17.62
C PHE A 562 6.99 -38.32 18.10
N ARG A 563 7.21 -37.35 17.21
CA ARG A 563 7.12 -35.92 17.47
C ARG A 563 6.55 -35.19 16.26
N SER A 564 5.54 -34.34 16.45
CA SER A 564 5.01 -33.49 15.37
C SER A 564 4.72 -32.06 15.86
N LEU A 565 4.14 -31.24 15.00
CA LEU A 565 3.83 -29.84 15.30
C LEU A 565 2.53 -29.67 16.10
N HIS A 566 1.54 -30.55 15.90
CA HIS A 566 0.26 -30.54 16.62
C HIS A 566 0.15 -31.65 17.68
N GLY A 567 1.20 -32.46 17.85
CA GLY A 567 1.41 -33.37 18.98
C GLY A 567 0.67 -34.71 18.88
N ASP A 568 0.47 -35.36 20.02
CA ASP A 568 0.03 -36.75 20.16
C ASP A 568 -1.21 -37.14 19.32
N ARG A 569 -2.13 -36.20 19.07
CA ARG A 569 -3.31 -36.46 18.22
C ARG A 569 -2.95 -36.63 16.75
N GLU A 570 -2.06 -35.77 16.26
CA GLU A 570 -1.53 -35.81 14.90
C GLU A 570 -0.61 -37.02 14.68
N ILE A 571 0.17 -37.40 15.70
CA ILE A 571 0.92 -38.66 15.70
C ILE A 571 -0.05 -39.86 15.63
N ALA A 572 -1.03 -39.95 16.52
CA ALA A 572 -1.97 -41.06 16.55
C ALA A 572 -2.85 -41.14 15.29
N GLU A 573 -3.14 -40.02 14.64
CA GLU A 573 -3.83 -40.00 13.35
C GLU A 573 -2.91 -40.30 12.17
N GLY A 574 -1.66 -39.82 12.15
CA GLY A 574 -0.67 -40.15 11.13
C GLY A 574 -0.32 -41.64 11.11
N ILE A 575 -0.18 -42.26 12.29
CA ILE A 575 -0.06 -43.72 12.46
C ILE A 575 -1.31 -44.40 11.88
N ARG A 576 -2.52 -43.98 12.29
CA ARG A 576 -3.79 -44.53 11.75
C ARG A 576 -3.90 -44.42 10.24
N GLN A 577 -3.60 -43.25 9.68
CA GLN A 577 -3.68 -42.99 8.24
C GLN A 577 -2.69 -43.87 7.49
N THR A 578 -1.46 -44.04 7.99
CA THR A 578 -0.47 -44.95 7.40
C THR A 578 -0.87 -46.43 7.53
N VAL A 579 -1.47 -46.83 8.66
CA VAL A 579 -2.07 -48.16 8.85
C VAL A 579 -3.24 -48.40 7.88
N VAL A 580 -4.08 -47.39 7.63
CA VAL A 580 -5.16 -47.48 6.63
C VAL A 580 -4.62 -47.49 5.20
N MET A 581 -3.55 -46.76 4.89
CA MET A 581 -2.83 -46.88 3.60
C MET A 581 -2.31 -48.31 3.39
N SER A 582 -1.78 -48.96 4.43
CA SER A 582 -1.26 -50.32 4.37
C SER A 582 -2.36 -51.39 4.28
N LEU A 583 -3.38 -51.34 5.15
CA LEU A 583 -4.44 -52.34 5.20
C LEU A 583 -5.49 -52.19 4.10
N TYR A 584 -5.76 -50.95 3.67
CA TYR A 584 -6.91 -50.60 2.82
C TYR A 584 -6.59 -49.50 1.79
N PRO A 585 -5.53 -49.61 0.97
CA PRO A 585 -5.16 -48.58 0.01
C PRO A 585 -6.30 -48.23 -0.96
N ASP A 586 -7.11 -49.21 -1.36
CA ASP A 586 -8.31 -49.04 -2.21
C ASP A 586 -9.36 -48.07 -1.65
N ARG A 587 -9.29 -47.75 -0.35
CA ARG A 587 -10.32 -47.00 0.39
C ARG A 587 -9.72 -45.89 1.27
N PHE A 588 -8.39 -45.75 1.27
CA PHE A 588 -7.66 -44.74 2.05
C PHE A 588 -8.12 -43.31 1.74
N TRP A 589 -8.24 -42.93 0.46
CA TRP A 589 -8.65 -41.56 0.10
C TRP A 589 -10.08 -41.20 0.50
N ASP A 590 -10.97 -42.19 0.56
CA ASP A 590 -12.35 -41.97 1.00
C ASP A 590 -12.43 -41.90 2.53
N TYR A 591 -11.59 -42.66 3.24
CA TYR A 591 -11.34 -42.49 4.67
C TYR A 591 -10.75 -41.12 4.99
N ILE A 592 -9.65 -40.70 4.34
CA ILE A 592 -8.99 -39.43 4.67
C ILE A 592 -9.86 -38.23 4.28
N LEU A 593 -10.58 -38.22 3.15
CA LEU A 593 -11.53 -37.13 2.88
C LEU A 593 -12.70 -37.10 3.88
N CYS A 594 -13.10 -38.25 4.45
CA CYS A 594 -14.05 -38.27 5.56
C CYS A 594 -13.43 -37.69 6.85
N ARG A 595 -12.20 -38.09 7.22
CA ARG A 595 -11.48 -37.56 8.39
C ARG A 595 -11.25 -36.06 8.26
N ASN A 596 -10.82 -35.60 7.11
CA ASN A 596 -10.58 -34.20 6.77
C ASN A 596 -11.86 -33.35 6.79
N LYS A 597 -13.05 -33.95 6.62
CA LYS A 597 -14.33 -33.28 6.79
C LYS A 597 -14.82 -33.29 8.24
N SER A 598 -14.58 -34.38 8.97
CA SER A 598 -15.05 -34.57 10.36
C SER A 598 -14.08 -33.97 11.40
N GLY A 599 -12.83 -33.69 11.03
CA GLY A 599 -11.77 -33.19 11.92
C GLY A 599 -11.17 -34.26 12.81
N ILE A 600 -9.88 -34.12 13.15
CA ILE A 600 -9.08 -35.14 13.85
C ILE A 600 -9.71 -35.61 15.18
N ALA A 601 -10.42 -34.70 15.86
CA ALA A 601 -10.97 -34.90 17.20
C ALA A 601 -12.27 -35.72 17.23
N THR A 602 -12.88 -36.03 16.08
CA THR A 602 -14.01 -36.96 15.98
C THR A 602 -13.55 -38.41 15.95
N ASP A 603 -14.40 -39.36 16.36
CA ASP A 603 -14.07 -40.79 16.30
C ASP A 603 -13.89 -41.24 14.84
N TRP A 604 -12.65 -41.59 14.52
CA TRP A 604 -12.23 -42.09 13.21
C TRP A 604 -12.98 -43.37 12.79
N ARG A 605 -13.51 -44.14 13.74
CA ARG A 605 -14.31 -45.36 13.46
C ARG A 605 -15.57 -45.05 12.66
N VAL A 606 -16.14 -43.84 12.79
CA VAL A 606 -17.27 -43.40 11.95
C VAL A 606 -16.87 -43.43 10.47
N CYS A 607 -15.74 -42.81 10.12
CA CYS A 607 -15.22 -42.80 8.76
C CYS A 607 -14.80 -44.18 8.28
N ALA A 608 -14.08 -44.96 9.10
CA ALA A 608 -13.66 -46.31 8.74
C ALA A 608 -14.86 -47.25 8.47
N THR A 609 -15.91 -47.17 9.30
CA THR A 609 -17.16 -47.93 9.11
C THR A 609 -17.90 -47.48 7.86
N GLN A 610 -17.98 -46.16 7.61
CA GLN A 610 -18.62 -45.59 6.42
C GLN A 610 -17.99 -46.08 5.10
N VAL A 611 -16.68 -46.38 5.09
CA VAL A 611 -15.98 -46.99 3.93
C VAL A 611 -15.72 -48.49 4.08
N ASN A 612 -16.48 -49.17 4.96
CA ASN A 612 -16.51 -50.63 5.14
C ASN A 612 -15.14 -51.26 5.51
N MET A 613 -14.34 -50.58 6.32
CA MET A 613 -13.10 -51.11 6.92
C MET A 613 -13.40 -51.82 8.25
N ASN A 614 -12.59 -52.81 8.61
CA ASN A 614 -12.65 -53.40 9.95
C ASN A 614 -11.97 -52.44 10.94
N THR A 615 -12.75 -51.84 11.83
CA THR A 615 -12.27 -50.90 12.86
C THR A 615 -11.33 -51.54 13.86
N ASP A 616 -11.59 -52.78 14.24
CA ASP A 616 -10.89 -53.42 15.34
C ASP A 616 -9.47 -53.79 14.89
N LYS A 617 -9.33 -54.26 13.64
CA LYS A 617 -8.03 -54.48 12.97
C LYS A 617 -7.23 -53.19 12.74
N ILE A 618 -7.90 -52.05 12.48
CA ILE A 618 -7.20 -50.75 12.39
C ILE A 618 -6.71 -50.31 13.76
N ALA A 619 -7.52 -50.46 14.81
CA ALA A 619 -7.13 -50.12 16.18
C ALA A 619 -5.95 -50.99 16.64
N GLU A 620 -6.10 -52.31 16.56
CA GLU A 620 -5.08 -53.31 16.88
C GLU A 620 -3.74 -53.00 16.19
N LEU A 621 -3.73 -52.73 14.88
CA LEU A 621 -2.48 -52.44 14.18
C LEU A 621 -1.93 -51.04 14.48
N SER A 622 -2.79 -50.03 14.66
CA SER A 622 -2.39 -48.64 14.98
C SER A 622 -1.88 -48.47 16.40
N GLU A 623 -2.23 -49.37 17.31
CA GLU A 623 -1.82 -49.38 18.72
C GLU A 623 -0.66 -50.38 18.97
N SER A 624 0.06 -50.79 17.90
CA SER A 624 1.15 -51.77 17.93
C SER A 624 2.46 -51.26 17.31
N ASP A 625 3.58 -51.87 17.69
CA ASP A 625 4.93 -51.67 17.12
C ASP A 625 4.96 -51.74 15.58
N ALA A 626 4.07 -52.54 14.97
CA ALA A 626 3.98 -52.67 13.52
C ALA A 626 3.29 -51.45 12.87
N GLY A 627 2.32 -50.82 13.54
CA GLY A 627 1.75 -49.54 13.14
C GLY A 627 2.76 -48.40 13.29
N GLU A 628 3.52 -48.38 14.40
CA GLU A 628 4.64 -47.46 14.55
C GLU A 628 5.69 -47.62 13.45
N ALA A 629 6.08 -48.87 13.12
CA ALA A 629 7.08 -49.14 12.09
C ALA A 629 6.61 -48.68 10.69
N LEU A 630 5.32 -48.86 10.36
CA LEU A 630 4.74 -48.32 9.13
C LEU A 630 4.81 -46.78 9.09
N PHE A 631 4.51 -46.11 10.21
CA PHE A 631 4.61 -44.65 10.30
C PHE A 631 6.06 -44.15 10.19
N ALA A 632 7.00 -44.81 10.88
CA ALA A 632 8.44 -44.53 10.79
C ALA A 632 8.99 -44.67 9.36
N GLU A 633 8.51 -45.65 8.59
CA GLU A 633 8.84 -45.80 7.17
C GLU A 633 8.32 -44.62 6.34
N ASN A 634 7.06 -44.21 6.54
CA ASN A 634 6.44 -43.12 5.78
C ASN A 634 7.13 -41.76 6.04
N ILE A 635 7.35 -41.40 7.31
CA ILE A 635 7.92 -40.09 7.69
C ILE A 635 9.40 -39.95 7.30
N ARG A 636 10.11 -41.07 7.09
CA ARG A 636 11.52 -41.09 6.66
C ARG A 636 11.74 -40.24 5.40
N ARG A 637 10.80 -40.24 4.45
CA ARG A 637 10.94 -39.47 3.20
C ARG A 637 10.88 -37.96 3.43
N ALA A 638 10.01 -37.49 4.32
CA ALA A 638 9.96 -36.08 4.72
C ALA A 638 11.28 -35.66 5.39
N ASN A 639 11.75 -36.48 6.34
CA ASN A 639 12.93 -36.21 7.16
C ASN A 639 14.23 -36.25 6.32
N LEU A 640 14.37 -37.20 5.40
CA LEU A 640 15.48 -37.28 4.45
C LEU A 640 15.59 -36.05 3.54
N LEU A 641 14.45 -35.44 3.20
CA LEU A 641 14.38 -34.26 2.34
C LEU A 641 14.40 -32.93 3.13
N GLY A 642 14.38 -32.97 4.46
CA GLY A 642 14.26 -31.79 5.33
C GLY A 642 12.92 -31.06 5.20
N ILE A 643 11.88 -31.74 4.70
CA ILE A 643 10.57 -31.14 4.44
C ILE A 643 9.79 -31.09 5.75
N ASN A 644 9.75 -29.90 6.33
CA ASN A 644 9.11 -29.63 7.61
C ASN A 644 7.82 -28.78 7.48
N ALA A 645 7.34 -28.54 6.26
CA ALA A 645 6.26 -27.60 5.92
C ALA A 645 5.07 -28.31 5.26
N SER A 646 3.87 -28.17 5.85
CA SER A 646 2.62 -28.71 5.28
C SER A 646 1.72 -27.60 4.70
N PRO A 647 1.23 -27.70 3.45
CA PRO A 647 1.59 -28.69 2.43
C PRO A 647 2.91 -28.33 1.75
N THR A 648 3.69 -29.33 1.37
CA THR A 648 4.74 -29.19 0.35
C THR A 648 4.42 -30.15 -0.79
N LEU A 649 4.31 -29.66 -2.02
CA LEU A 649 4.04 -30.48 -3.21
C LEU A 649 5.23 -30.42 -4.16
N ARG A 650 5.69 -31.59 -4.61
CA ARG A 650 6.85 -31.72 -5.50
C ARG A 650 6.48 -32.56 -6.72
N VAL A 651 6.93 -32.14 -7.90
CA VAL A 651 6.77 -32.84 -9.17
C VAL A 651 8.15 -33.03 -9.78
N ASN A 652 8.56 -34.29 -10.02
CA ASN A 652 9.90 -34.68 -10.44
C ASN A 652 11.01 -34.00 -9.60
N GLY A 653 10.82 -33.98 -8.28
CA GLY A 653 11.76 -33.37 -7.32
C GLY A 653 11.83 -31.83 -7.34
N ARG A 654 10.89 -31.14 -7.99
CA ARG A 654 10.78 -29.68 -7.99
C ARG A 654 9.50 -29.23 -7.30
N ASP A 655 9.59 -28.20 -6.47
CA ASP A 655 8.47 -27.73 -5.66
C ASP A 655 7.49 -26.89 -6.49
N VAL A 656 6.19 -27.05 -6.28
CA VAL A 656 5.11 -26.47 -7.11
C VAL A 656 4.07 -25.76 -6.26
N LYS A 657 3.51 -24.65 -6.77
CA LYS A 657 2.39 -23.94 -6.13
C LYS A 657 1.10 -24.77 -6.17
N THR A 658 0.20 -24.50 -5.23
CA THR A 658 -0.78 -25.47 -4.73
C THR A 658 -2.13 -25.49 -5.44
N SER A 659 -2.41 -24.63 -6.43
CA SER A 659 -3.66 -24.75 -7.18
C SER A 659 -3.61 -25.92 -8.18
N SER A 660 -4.73 -26.64 -8.33
CA SER A 660 -4.83 -27.78 -9.26
C SER A 660 -4.54 -27.39 -10.71
N HIS A 661 -4.76 -26.13 -11.09
CA HIS A 661 -4.41 -25.59 -12.41
C HIS A 661 -2.90 -25.36 -12.56
N GLU A 662 -2.22 -24.71 -11.59
CA GLU A 662 -0.76 -24.53 -11.62
C GLU A 662 -0.03 -25.89 -11.66
N VAL A 663 -0.51 -26.87 -10.89
CA VAL A 663 0.03 -28.24 -10.87
C VAL A 663 -0.12 -28.93 -12.22
N ALA A 664 -1.32 -28.87 -12.82
CA ALA A 664 -1.56 -29.41 -14.17
C ALA A 664 -0.64 -28.74 -15.20
N GLN A 665 -0.57 -27.40 -15.22
CA GLN A 665 0.34 -26.66 -16.10
C GLN A 665 1.82 -26.98 -15.85
N PHE A 666 2.24 -27.24 -14.61
CA PHE A 666 3.64 -27.58 -14.29
C PHE A 666 4.02 -28.97 -14.80
N ILE A 667 3.13 -29.96 -14.62
CA ILE A 667 3.29 -31.29 -15.21
C ILE A 667 3.34 -31.16 -16.74
N CYS A 668 2.39 -30.45 -17.36
CA CYS A 668 2.28 -30.36 -18.81
C CYS A 668 3.41 -29.57 -19.49
N ARG A 669 3.93 -28.50 -18.88
CA ARG A 669 5.08 -27.74 -19.42
C ARG A 669 6.31 -28.63 -19.66
N ASN A 670 6.50 -29.67 -18.83
CA ASN A 670 7.64 -30.58 -18.90
C ASN A 670 7.30 -31.94 -19.55
N ASN A 671 6.02 -32.29 -19.67
CA ASN A 671 5.54 -33.61 -20.13
C ASN A 671 4.43 -33.45 -21.20
N LYS A 672 4.69 -32.64 -22.24
CA LYS A 672 3.70 -32.24 -23.27
C LYS A 672 2.98 -33.41 -23.97
N ASN A 673 3.55 -34.61 -23.95
CA ASN A 673 3.02 -35.80 -24.61
C ASN A 673 1.99 -36.57 -23.76
N LEU A 674 1.72 -36.17 -22.51
CA LEU A 674 0.68 -36.79 -21.68
C LEU A 674 -0.71 -36.42 -22.22
N PRO A 675 -1.64 -37.38 -22.42
CA PRO A 675 -2.93 -37.12 -23.09
C PRO A 675 -3.74 -35.97 -22.50
N PHE A 676 -3.74 -35.81 -21.17
CA PHE A 676 -4.50 -34.75 -20.49
C PHE A 676 -3.97 -33.34 -20.76
N CYS A 677 -2.73 -33.19 -21.22
CA CYS A 677 -2.10 -31.89 -21.47
C CYS A 677 -2.59 -31.19 -22.74
N THR A 678 -3.29 -31.91 -23.61
CA THR A 678 -3.98 -31.37 -24.78
C THR A 678 -5.06 -30.35 -24.41
N ASP A 679 -5.67 -30.50 -23.22
CA ASP A 679 -6.81 -29.71 -22.76
C ASP A 679 -6.45 -28.65 -21.70
N VAL A 680 -5.17 -28.44 -21.39
CA VAL A 680 -4.71 -27.51 -20.34
C VAL A 680 -4.32 -26.15 -20.95
N PRO A 681 -5.06 -25.05 -20.67
CA PRO A 681 -4.69 -23.71 -21.10
C PRO A 681 -3.27 -23.30 -20.65
N GLU A 682 -2.48 -22.70 -21.55
CA GLU A 682 -1.19 -22.09 -21.20
C GLU A 682 -1.36 -20.89 -20.26
N CYS A 683 -2.49 -20.18 -20.39
CA CYS A 683 -2.88 -19.03 -19.57
C CYS A 683 -4.41 -18.93 -19.42
N LEU A 684 -4.88 -18.26 -18.37
CA LEU A 684 -6.28 -17.91 -18.18
C LEU A 684 -6.53 -16.41 -18.43
N SER A 685 -5.51 -15.58 -18.18
CA SER A 685 -5.55 -14.14 -18.24
C SER A 685 -4.16 -13.54 -18.48
N ASP A 686 -4.09 -12.26 -18.83
CA ASP A 686 -2.83 -11.51 -19.02
C ASP A 686 -1.88 -11.63 -17.81
N ARG A 687 -2.43 -11.85 -16.60
CA ARG A 687 -1.68 -12.02 -15.34
C ARG A 687 -0.90 -13.32 -15.25
N ASP A 688 -1.17 -14.29 -16.10
CA ASP A 688 -0.41 -15.55 -16.17
C ASP A 688 0.82 -15.42 -17.07
N CYS A 689 0.86 -14.39 -17.91
CA CYS A 689 1.90 -14.10 -18.91
C CYS A 689 2.92 -13.07 -18.42
N VAL A 690 3.40 -13.19 -17.18
CA VAL A 690 4.29 -12.17 -16.56
C VAL A 690 5.72 -12.26 -17.13
N HIS A 691 6.15 -11.19 -17.82
CA HIS A 691 7.52 -11.04 -18.33
C HIS A 691 8.12 -9.69 -17.91
N THR A 692 9.31 -9.72 -17.31
CA THR A 692 9.97 -8.52 -16.76
C THR A 692 10.24 -7.47 -17.83
N GLY A 693 9.68 -6.27 -17.66
CA GLY A 693 9.87 -5.14 -18.59
C GLY A 693 9.17 -5.30 -19.95
N LYS A 694 8.19 -6.20 -20.06
CA LYS A 694 7.38 -6.45 -21.26
C LYS A 694 5.89 -6.40 -20.92
N VAL A 695 5.05 -6.29 -21.95
CA VAL A 695 3.60 -6.47 -21.83
C VAL A 695 3.26 -7.92 -22.19
N GLY A 696 2.62 -8.63 -21.26
CA GLY A 696 2.09 -9.97 -21.48
C GLY A 696 0.61 -9.94 -21.84
N LEU A 697 0.21 -10.68 -22.87
CA LEU A 697 -1.17 -10.86 -23.28
C LEU A 697 -1.53 -12.35 -23.28
N CYS A 698 -2.68 -12.71 -22.73
CA CYS A 698 -3.18 -14.08 -22.85
C CYS A 698 -4.16 -14.19 -24.01
N LEU A 699 -3.67 -14.68 -25.15
CA LEU A 699 -4.50 -14.95 -26.32
C LEU A 699 -5.35 -16.19 -26.06
N ASN A 700 -6.66 -16.12 -26.32
CA ASN A 700 -7.62 -17.23 -26.12
C ASN A 700 -7.64 -17.83 -24.70
N GLY A 701 -7.42 -17.02 -23.65
CA GLY A 701 -7.33 -17.48 -22.26
C GLY A 701 -8.47 -18.38 -21.81
N GLY A 702 -8.13 -19.41 -21.04
CA GLY A 702 -9.09 -20.41 -20.56
C GLY A 702 -9.54 -21.46 -21.60
N THR A 703 -9.02 -21.41 -22.84
CA THR A 703 -9.29 -22.42 -23.88
C THR A 703 -8.08 -23.34 -24.12
N PRO A 704 -8.25 -24.50 -24.80
CA PRO A 704 -7.13 -25.32 -25.28
C PRO A 704 -6.24 -24.65 -26.35
N ARG A 705 -6.55 -23.41 -26.77
CA ARG A 705 -5.72 -22.56 -27.64
C ARG A 705 -5.15 -21.34 -26.91
N ALA A 706 -5.22 -21.34 -25.57
CA ALA A 706 -4.62 -20.30 -24.77
C ALA A 706 -3.10 -20.29 -24.95
N GLN A 707 -2.51 -19.12 -25.23
CA GLN A 707 -1.07 -18.93 -25.39
C GLN A 707 -0.66 -17.53 -24.91
N CYS A 708 0.52 -17.41 -24.32
CA CYS A 708 1.08 -16.11 -23.93
C CYS A 708 1.79 -15.43 -25.10
N GLU A 709 1.36 -14.22 -25.44
CA GLU A 709 2.08 -13.32 -26.34
C GLU A 709 2.83 -12.26 -25.52
N VAL A 710 4.07 -11.95 -25.91
CA VAL A 710 4.93 -10.97 -25.23
C VAL A 710 5.25 -9.83 -26.19
N ARG A 711 4.95 -8.59 -25.78
CA ARG A 711 5.17 -7.39 -26.58
C ARG A 711 6.05 -6.38 -25.83
N ASP A 712 6.73 -5.53 -26.59
CA ASP A 712 7.47 -4.40 -26.01
C ASP A 712 6.51 -3.31 -25.51
N PRO A 713 6.81 -2.64 -24.38
CA PRO A 713 6.07 -1.45 -23.97
C PRO A 713 6.28 -0.32 -24.98
N ILE A 714 5.19 0.37 -25.34
CA ILE A 714 5.23 1.57 -26.17
C ILE A 714 5.17 2.78 -25.24
N SER A 715 6.16 3.67 -25.36
CA SER A 715 6.17 4.95 -24.62
C SER A 715 5.07 5.88 -25.12
N PHE A 716 4.34 6.49 -24.19
CA PHE A 716 3.37 7.54 -24.49
C PHE A 716 3.33 8.56 -23.34
N GLN A 717 3.11 9.84 -23.67
CA GLN A 717 3.13 10.93 -22.70
C GLN A 717 1.73 11.17 -22.14
N THR A 718 1.66 11.41 -20.83
CA THR A 718 0.43 11.70 -20.08
C THR A 718 0.60 13.00 -19.30
N ALA A 719 0.03 14.09 -19.79
CA ALA A 719 -0.07 15.32 -19.01
C ALA A 719 -1.16 15.16 -17.93
N ILE A 720 -0.79 15.37 -16.67
CA ILE A 720 -1.70 15.38 -15.52
C ILE A 720 -1.92 16.84 -15.15
N LEU A 721 -3.02 17.41 -15.62
CA LEU A 721 -3.48 18.71 -15.17
C LEU A 721 -4.07 18.55 -13.77
N ASN A 722 -3.50 19.23 -12.79
CA ASN A 722 -4.04 19.24 -11.44
C ASN A 722 -4.09 20.67 -10.90
N ASP A 723 -4.93 20.92 -9.92
CA ASP A 723 -4.93 22.16 -9.15
C ASP A 723 -4.13 21.91 -7.87
N ALA A 724 -2.98 22.55 -7.71
CA ALA A 724 -2.14 22.34 -6.54
C ALA A 724 -2.72 22.97 -5.25
N THR A 725 -3.85 23.69 -5.34
CA THR A 725 -4.68 24.09 -4.18
C THR A 725 -5.79 23.08 -3.85
N CYS A 726 -6.00 22.07 -4.68
CA CYS A 726 -7.07 21.09 -4.55
C CYS A 726 -6.76 20.02 -3.50
N ALA A 727 -7.25 20.21 -2.29
CA ALA A 727 -7.07 19.30 -1.14
C ALA A 727 -7.70 17.88 -1.29
N VAL A 728 -8.31 17.55 -2.44
CA VAL A 728 -8.98 16.26 -2.72
C VAL A 728 -8.66 15.67 -4.11
N CYS A 729 -7.74 16.26 -4.88
CA CYS A 729 -7.39 15.79 -6.22
C CYS A 729 -6.28 14.71 -6.20
N ASP A 730 -6.61 13.45 -5.89
CA ASP A 730 -5.64 12.35 -6.02
C ASP A 730 -5.34 12.01 -7.49
N THR A 731 -4.05 11.92 -7.79
CA THR A 731 -3.51 11.47 -9.08
C THR A 731 -2.72 10.15 -8.97
N TYR A 732 -2.33 9.75 -7.76
CA TYR A 732 -1.50 8.56 -7.52
C TYR A 732 -2.23 7.27 -7.92
N SER A 733 -3.52 7.18 -7.61
CA SER A 733 -4.34 6.01 -7.98
C SER A 733 -4.47 5.84 -9.49
N PHE A 734 -4.52 6.94 -10.26
CA PHE A 734 -4.48 6.89 -11.72
C PHE A 734 -3.10 6.46 -12.24
N ILE A 735 -2.02 7.13 -11.79
CA ILE A 735 -0.63 6.84 -12.22
C ILE A 735 -0.28 5.36 -12.02
N ARG A 736 -0.52 4.81 -10.82
CA ARG A 736 -0.24 3.40 -10.49
C ARG A 736 -1.03 2.43 -11.37
N SER A 737 -2.32 2.71 -11.58
CA SER A 737 -3.20 1.84 -12.38
C SER A 737 -2.80 1.84 -13.85
N THR A 738 -2.45 3.02 -14.38
CA THR A 738 -1.97 3.21 -15.74
C THR A 738 -0.61 2.53 -15.94
N LEU A 739 0.37 2.68 -15.04
CA LEU A 739 1.66 1.97 -15.12
C LEU A 739 1.52 0.44 -15.07
N SER A 740 0.57 -0.08 -14.28
CA SER A 740 0.32 -1.53 -14.18
C SER A 740 -0.28 -2.14 -15.46
N LEU A 741 -0.91 -1.33 -16.31
CA LEU A 741 -1.53 -1.74 -17.57
C LEU A 741 -0.67 -1.34 -18.78
N PHE A 742 0.08 -0.25 -18.68
CA PHE A 742 0.89 0.32 -19.73
C PHE A 742 2.27 0.74 -19.17
N PRO A 743 3.25 -0.18 -19.11
CA PRO A 743 4.56 0.09 -18.49
C PRO A 743 5.41 1.18 -19.16
N GLY A 744 5.02 1.65 -20.35
CA GLY A 744 5.61 2.81 -21.05
C GLY A 744 4.88 4.13 -20.80
N ALA A 745 3.97 4.21 -19.83
CA ALA A 745 3.33 5.47 -19.48
C ALA A 745 4.32 6.44 -18.83
N GLU A 746 4.57 7.56 -19.51
CA GLU A 746 5.39 8.67 -18.99
C GLU A 746 4.45 9.82 -18.56
N PHE A 747 4.76 10.49 -17.45
CA PHE A 747 3.84 11.44 -16.80
C PHE A 747 4.49 12.81 -16.55
N GLN A 748 3.71 13.87 -16.79
CA GLN A 748 4.07 15.25 -16.47
C GLN A 748 2.93 15.93 -15.71
N THR A 749 3.12 16.30 -14.45
CA THR A 749 2.14 17.12 -13.70
C THR A 749 2.26 18.59 -14.12
N VAL A 750 1.11 19.27 -14.28
CA VAL A 750 0.99 20.69 -14.65
C VAL A 750 -0.06 21.35 -13.75
N ASP A 751 0.26 22.45 -13.06
CA ASP A 751 -0.76 23.24 -12.35
C ASP A 751 -1.70 23.91 -13.36
N VAL A 752 -3.02 23.72 -13.20
CA VAL A 752 -4.04 24.35 -14.06
C VAL A 752 -4.05 25.87 -14.02
N ASN A 753 -3.51 26.48 -12.97
CA ASN A 753 -3.38 27.93 -12.85
C ASN A 753 -2.17 28.48 -13.63
N SER A 754 -1.27 27.61 -14.13
CA SER A 754 -0.16 28.00 -15.02
C SER A 754 -0.65 28.32 -16.44
N GLU A 755 0.15 29.09 -17.20
CA GLU A 755 -0.12 29.36 -18.62
C GLU A 755 -0.24 28.06 -19.44
N MET A 756 0.60 27.06 -19.16
CA MET A 756 0.51 25.74 -19.78
C MET A 756 -0.81 25.05 -19.42
N GLY A 757 -1.20 25.07 -18.14
CA GLY A 757 -2.46 24.51 -17.65
C GLY A 757 -3.70 25.12 -18.31
N GLN A 758 -3.77 26.45 -18.37
CA GLN A 758 -4.86 27.19 -19.02
C GLN A 758 -4.95 26.89 -20.53
N ASN A 759 -3.80 26.84 -21.22
CA ASN A 759 -3.75 26.49 -22.65
C ASN A 759 -4.21 25.05 -22.91
N LEU A 760 -3.83 24.09 -22.06
CA LEU A 760 -4.28 22.70 -22.15
C LEU A 760 -5.79 22.56 -21.85
N ILE A 761 -6.32 23.28 -20.86
CA ILE A 761 -7.77 23.35 -20.56
C ILE A 761 -8.55 23.85 -21.77
N ALA A 762 -8.14 24.97 -22.36
CA ALA A 762 -8.80 25.56 -23.51
C ALA A 762 -8.73 24.65 -24.76
N ARG A 763 -7.56 24.06 -25.03
CA ARG A 763 -7.33 23.18 -26.19
C ARG A 763 -8.16 21.89 -26.11
N TYR A 764 -8.19 21.24 -24.94
CA TYR A 764 -8.85 19.95 -24.77
C TYR A 764 -10.26 20.02 -24.15
N ARG A 765 -10.76 21.24 -23.90
CA ARG A 765 -12.10 21.54 -23.36
C ARG A 765 -12.37 20.85 -22.02
N LEU A 766 -11.39 20.91 -21.13
CA LEU A 766 -11.42 20.24 -19.83
C LEU A 766 -12.30 21.04 -18.85
N ASP A 767 -13.24 20.38 -18.19
CA ASP A 767 -14.27 21.01 -17.34
C ASP A 767 -14.08 20.74 -15.83
N ARG A 768 -13.08 19.92 -15.47
CA ARG A 768 -12.81 19.44 -14.11
C ARG A 768 -11.32 19.16 -13.90
N VAL A 769 -10.93 18.93 -12.64
CA VAL A 769 -9.63 18.37 -12.25
C VAL A 769 -9.80 17.16 -11.30
N PRO A 770 -8.71 16.38 -11.06
CA PRO A 770 -7.53 16.26 -11.92
C PRO A 770 -7.93 15.72 -13.30
N ALA A 771 -7.35 16.28 -14.36
CA ALA A 771 -7.60 15.90 -15.73
C ALA A 771 -6.34 15.32 -16.38
N TYR A 772 -6.53 14.39 -17.31
CA TYR A 772 -5.45 13.60 -17.89
C TYR A 772 -5.53 13.71 -19.41
N VAL A 773 -4.40 13.99 -20.06
CA VAL A 773 -4.30 14.13 -21.51
C VAL A 773 -3.14 13.26 -22.01
N LEU A 774 -3.50 12.17 -22.69
CA LEU A 774 -2.58 11.17 -23.23
C LEU A 774 -2.31 11.51 -24.70
N ASN A 775 -1.05 11.45 -25.16
CA ASN A 775 -0.74 11.69 -26.57
C ASN A 775 -1.15 10.51 -27.47
N ASN A 776 -1.15 10.75 -28.79
CA ASN A 776 -1.54 9.79 -29.83
C ASN A 776 -0.83 8.43 -29.73
N GLU A 777 0.41 8.34 -29.25
CA GLU A 777 1.16 7.08 -29.10
C GLU A 777 0.42 6.05 -28.23
N PHE A 778 -0.46 6.51 -27.33
CA PHE A 778 -1.38 5.64 -26.58
C PHE A 778 -2.22 4.71 -27.47
N GLU A 779 -2.63 5.16 -28.67
CA GLU A 779 -3.47 4.39 -29.60
C GLU A 779 -2.78 3.16 -30.21
N LYS A 780 -1.45 3.08 -30.07
CA LYS A 780 -0.62 1.96 -30.52
C LYS A 780 -0.41 0.91 -29.43
N THR A 781 -0.71 1.23 -28.17
CA THR A 781 -0.39 0.38 -27.01
C THR A 781 -1.16 -0.95 -27.05
N ALA A 782 -0.53 -2.02 -26.55
CA ALA A 782 -1.06 -3.38 -26.62
C ALA A 782 -2.47 -3.57 -26.01
N HIS A 783 -2.85 -2.75 -25.02
CA HIS A 783 -4.17 -2.79 -24.38
C HIS A 783 -5.14 -1.71 -24.87
N PHE A 784 -4.76 -0.84 -25.84
CA PHE A 784 -5.58 0.31 -26.28
C PHE A 784 -7.05 -0.06 -26.53
N ASN A 785 -7.30 -1.10 -27.34
CA ASN A 785 -8.66 -1.55 -27.69
C ASN A 785 -9.54 -1.92 -26.47
N ARG A 786 -8.94 -2.32 -25.35
CA ARG A 786 -9.65 -2.64 -24.09
C ARG A 786 -10.16 -1.37 -23.39
N PHE A 787 -9.49 -0.23 -23.58
CA PHE A 787 -9.76 1.03 -22.89
C PHE A 787 -10.26 2.16 -23.81
N ALA A 788 -10.20 1.99 -25.14
CA ALA A 788 -10.63 2.99 -26.11
C ALA A 788 -12.08 3.46 -25.92
N HIS A 789 -12.98 2.59 -25.44
CA HIS A 789 -14.37 2.93 -25.13
C HIS A 789 -14.55 3.83 -23.89
N LEU A 790 -13.49 3.99 -23.08
CA LEU A 790 -13.44 4.87 -21.91
C LEU A 790 -12.61 6.14 -22.17
N MET A 791 -12.24 6.41 -23.43
CA MET A 791 -11.35 7.51 -23.82
C MET A 791 -12.01 8.37 -24.90
N GLN A 792 -12.07 9.68 -24.67
CA GLN A 792 -12.52 10.65 -25.65
C GLN A 792 -11.32 11.16 -26.45
N ARG A 793 -11.31 10.97 -27.78
CA ARG A 793 -10.29 11.57 -28.64
C ARG A 793 -10.61 13.06 -28.85
N VAL A 794 -9.67 13.93 -28.51
CA VAL A 794 -9.80 15.39 -28.64
C VAL A 794 -8.61 15.90 -29.46
N GLY A 795 -8.85 16.07 -30.77
CA GLY A 795 -7.81 16.37 -31.74
C GLY A 795 -6.81 15.21 -31.89
N ASP A 796 -5.56 15.47 -31.54
CA ASP A 796 -4.40 14.59 -31.58
C ASP A 796 -4.12 13.84 -30.25
N HIS A 797 -4.96 14.03 -29.22
CA HIS A 797 -4.80 13.45 -27.89
C HIS A 797 -6.05 12.67 -27.44
N PHE A 798 -5.89 11.88 -26.37
CA PHE A 798 -6.96 11.15 -25.69
C PHE A 798 -7.15 11.67 -24.27
N VAL A 799 -8.40 11.93 -23.88
CA VAL A 799 -8.80 12.36 -22.54
C VAL A 799 -9.65 11.24 -21.93
N PRO A 800 -9.33 10.70 -20.74
CA PRO A 800 -10.16 9.69 -20.09
C PRO A 800 -11.55 10.24 -19.78
N THR A 801 -12.56 9.42 -20.02
CA THR A 801 -13.94 9.72 -19.61
C THR A 801 -14.06 9.80 -18.09
N VAL A 802 -15.09 10.51 -17.63
CA VAL A 802 -15.35 10.81 -16.21
C VAL A 802 -15.37 9.56 -15.31
N LEU A 803 -15.66 8.37 -15.86
CA LEU A 803 -15.64 7.09 -15.14
C LEU A 803 -14.24 6.61 -14.74
N LEU A 804 -13.17 7.18 -15.31
CA LEU A 804 -11.76 6.86 -14.99
C LEU A 804 -11.07 7.95 -14.15
N THR A 805 -11.76 9.05 -13.83
CA THR A 805 -11.18 10.22 -13.15
C THR A 805 -11.87 10.47 -11.81
N PRO A 806 -11.21 10.29 -10.66
CA PRO A 806 -11.74 10.74 -9.37
C PRO A 806 -11.97 12.25 -9.42
N ILE A 807 -13.21 12.72 -9.32
CA ILE A 807 -13.55 14.13 -9.57
C ILE A 807 -13.28 14.97 -8.31
N ALA A 808 -12.55 16.06 -8.47
CA ALA A 808 -12.34 17.04 -7.42
C ALA A 808 -12.19 18.46 -8.02
N ARG A 809 -13.14 19.35 -7.72
CA ARG A 809 -13.32 20.68 -8.35
C ARG A 809 -13.73 20.63 -9.85
N VAL A 810 -14.83 21.32 -10.16
CA VAL A 810 -15.34 21.60 -11.52
C VAL A 810 -15.17 23.09 -11.80
N PHE A 811 -14.87 23.47 -13.04
CA PHE A 811 -14.49 24.86 -13.36
C PHE A 811 -15.66 25.85 -13.49
N GLN A 812 -16.91 25.36 -13.49
CA GLN A 812 -18.11 26.20 -13.53
C GLN A 812 -19.16 25.71 -12.52
N GLY A 813 -19.57 26.60 -11.62
CA GLY A 813 -20.59 26.36 -10.60
C GLY A 813 -20.87 27.66 -9.85
N GLN A 814 -22.09 27.86 -9.36
CA GLN A 814 -22.42 29.03 -8.56
C GLN A 814 -21.75 28.96 -7.18
N ASN A 815 -21.47 30.13 -6.59
CA ASN A 815 -21.16 30.23 -5.16
C ASN A 815 -22.43 29.84 -4.39
N LEU A 816 -22.50 28.57 -3.98
CA LEU A 816 -23.47 28.12 -3.00
C LEU A 816 -22.99 28.60 -1.61
N ASP A 817 -23.90 28.86 -0.68
CA ASP A 817 -23.58 28.94 0.74
C ASP A 817 -24.00 27.59 1.35
N GLY A 818 -23.02 26.81 1.83
CA GLY A 818 -23.23 25.54 2.52
C GLY A 818 -22.99 24.28 1.70
N MET A 819 -23.49 23.16 2.24
CA MET A 819 -23.26 21.79 1.79
C MET A 819 -24.51 21.20 1.14
N ASP A 820 -24.35 20.61 -0.04
CA ASP A 820 -25.40 19.87 -0.76
C ASP A 820 -25.01 18.39 -0.85
N LEU A 821 -25.81 17.53 -0.23
CA LEU A 821 -25.63 16.07 -0.25
C LEU A 821 -26.57 15.45 -1.29
N PHE A 822 -26.02 14.99 -2.40
CA PHE A 822 -26.72 14.22 -3.42
C PHE A 822 -26.66 12.73 -3.05
N MET A 823 -27.80 12.12 -2.77
CA MET A 823 -27.89 10.77 -2.22
C MET A 823 -29.05 9.94 -2.79
N ASP A 824 -28.85 8.62 -2.92
CA ASP A 824 -29.90 7.64 -3.23
C ASP A 824 -30.31 6.91 -1.93
N VAL A 825 -31.58 7.07 -1.49
CA VAL A 825 -32.06 6.43 -0.24
C VAL A 825 -32.22 4.91 -0.32
N SER A 826 -32.10 4.31 -1.50
CA SER A 826 -32.08 2.85 -1.66
C SER A 826 -30.75 2.23 -1.22
N VAL A 827 -29.70 3.05 -1.00
CA VAL A 827 -28.33 2.61 -0.69
C VAL A 827 -27.96 2.91 0.77
N SER A 828 -27.77 1.84 1.57
CA SER A 828 -27.62 1.94 3.03
C SER A 828 -26.48 2.87 3.54
N PRO A 829 -25.27 2.91 2.95
CA PRO A 829 -24.25 3.91 3.31
C PRO A 829 -24.71 5.37 3.23
N ALA A 830 -25.52 5.72 2.22
CA ALA A 830 -25.94 7.10 1.99
C ALA A 830 -26.83 7.63 3.13
N LEU A 831 -27.71 6.79 3.67
CA LEU A 831 -28.55 7.11 4.83
C LEU A 831 -27.72 7.41 6.08
N GLN A 832 -26.61 6.67 6.30
CA GLN A 832 -25.75 6.85 7.47
C GLN A 832 -24.92 8.13 7.39
N ILE A 833 -24.49 8.52 6.18
CA ILE A 833 -23.77 9.79 5.95
C ILE A 833 -24.73 10.97 6.14
N ALA A 834 -25.93 10.91 5.55
CA ALA A 834 -26.95 11.95 5.72
C ALA A 834 -27.33 12.18 7.18
N GLU A 835 -27.68 11.12 7.91
CA GLU A 835 -28.02 11.18 9.34
C GLU A 835 -26.94 11.87 10.17
N ARG A 836 -25.68 11.49 9.96
CA ARG A 836 -24.53 12.03 10.71
C ARG A 836 -24.25 13.48 10.36
N LEU A 837 -24.27 13.87 9.08
CA LEU A 837 -24.11 15.26 8.65
C LEU A 837 -25.25 16.14 9.18
N LEU A 838 -26.49 15.64 9.25
CA LEU A 838 -27.64 16.36 9.84
C LEU A 838 -27.52 16.52 11.36
N GLN A 839 -27.03 15.49 12.07
CA GLN A 839 -26.71 15.58 13.50
C GLN A 839 -25.58 16.58 13.78
N TRP A 840 -24.53 16.56 12.94
CA TRP A 840 -23.40 17.47 13.00
C TRP A 840 -23.80 18.92 12.68
N GLY A 841 -24.61 19.16 11.64
CA GLY A 841 -25.14 20.48 11.27
C GLY A 841 -26.00 21.11 12.38
N LYS A 842 -26.79 20.28 13.10
CA LYS A 842 -27.49 20.69 14.33
C LYS A 842 -26.50 21.04 15.46
N LYS A 843 -25.42 20.26 15.65
CA LYS A 843 -24.39 20.51 16.69
C LYS A 843 -23.65 21.85 16.50
N VAL A 844 -23.31 22.22 15.28
CA VAL A 844 -22.62 23.51 14.97
C VAL A 844 -23.57 24.72 14.90
N ASN A 845 -24.88 24.48 15.09
CA ASN A 845 -25.96 25.46 14.96
C ASN A 845 -25.93 26.19 13.60
N ALA A 846 -25.89 25.39 12.53
CA ALA A 846 -26.10 25.82 11.14
C ALA A 846 -26.83 24.76 10.29
N PRO A 847 -27.94 24.14 10.75
CA PRO A 847 -28.66 23.11 9.98
C PRO A 847 -29.16 23.61 8.61
N GLU A 848 -29.46 24.90 8.45
CA GLU A 848 -29.86 25.48 7.16
C GLU A 848 -28.72 25.57 6.12
N ARG A 849 -27.47 25.37 6.54
CA ARG A 849 -26.32 25.17 5.63
C ARG A 849 -26.18 23.73 5.11
N LEU A 850 -27.08 22.80 5.43
CA LEU A 850 -27.06 21.44 4.88
C LEU A 850 -28.34 21.14 4.10
N ARG A 851 -28.20 20.99 2.78
CA ARG A 851 -29.28 20.66 1.83
C ARG A 851 -29.15 19.20 1.38
N LEU A 852 -30.27 18.48 1.38
CA LEU A 852 -30.36 17.10 0.89
C LEU A 852 -30.97 17.09 -0.51
N HIS A 853 -30.42 16.27 -1.41
CA HIS A 853 -30.93 16.07 -2.77
C HIS A 853 -31.08 14.58 -3.06
N PHE A 854 -32.32 14.09 -3.06
CA PHE A 854 -32.64 12.68 -3.25
C PHE A 854 -32.61 12.29 -4.75
N VAL A 855 -31.44 11.81 -5.20
CA VAL A 855 -31.17 11.41 -6.58
C VAL A 855 -31.54 9.95 -6.79
N GLY A 856 -32.67 9.72 -7.45
CA GLY A 856 -33.18 8.39 -7.76
C GLY A 856 -34.57 8.42 -8.39
N ASN A 857 -34.83 7.50 -9.31
CA ASN A 857 -36.08 7.41 -10.09
C ASN A 857 -37.09 6.41 -9.49
N ASP A 858 -36.73 5.74 -8.40
CA ASP A 858 -37.60 4.84 -7.65
C ASP A 858 -38.59 5.60 -6.75
N LYS A 859 -39.51 4.83 -6.14
CA LYS A 859 -40.57 5.37 -5.28
C LYS A 859 -40.09 5.79 -3.89
N GLN A 860 -38.97 5.28 -3.38
CA GLN A 860 -38.45 5.68 -2.06
C GLN A 860 -37.84 7.06 -2.14
N ASN A 861 -36.98 7.34 -3.13
CA ASN A 861 -36.44 8.68 -3.36
C ASN A 861 -37.56 9.71 -3.61
N ALA A 862 -38.64 9.35 -4.32
CA ALA A 862 -39.81 10.22 -4.49
C ALA A 862 -40.54 10.57 -3.17
N LEU A 863 -40.75 9.59 -2.29
CA LEU A 863 -41.35 9.83 -0.96
C LEU A 863 -40.48 10.74 -0.10
N PHE A 864 -39.16 10.59 -0.16
CA PHE A 864 -38.23 11.43 0.60
C PHE A 864 -38.17 12.87 0.08
N ARG A 865 -38.24 13.09 -1.25
CA ARG A 865 -38.45 14.43 -1.84
C ARG A 865 -39.72 15.08 -1.32
N GLN A 866 -40.84 14.36 -1.25
CA GLN A 866 -42.08 14.95 -0.71
C GLN A 866 -41.98 15.20 0.81
N ALA A 867 -41.46 14.26 1.60
CA ALA A 867 -41.29 14.45 3.04
C ALA A 867 -40.44 15.69 3.38
N GLN A 868 -39.42 15.97 2.57
CA GLN A 868 -38.58 17.18 2.68
C GLN A 868 -39.35 18.47 2.33
N GLN A 869 -40.42 18.39 1.52
CA GLN A 869 -41.28 19.53 1.18
C GLN A 869 -42.42 19.73 2.19
N THR A 870 -42.98 18.64 2.76
CA THR A 870 -44.14 18.70 3.65
C THR A 870 -43.80 18.79 5.14
N ALA A 871 -42.62 18.31 5.55
CA ALA A 871 -42.11 18.40 6.92
C ALA A 871 -40.55 18.48 6.95
N PRO A 872 -39.94 19.54 6.37
CA PRO A 872 -38.48 19.70 6.27
C PRO A 872 -37.76 19.53 7.61
N GLU A 873 -38.34 20.03 8.71
CA GLU A 873 -37.80 19.96 10.06
C GLU A 873 -37.69 18.52 10.61
N ARG A 874 -38.37 17.56 9.97
CA ARG A 874 -38.49 16.14 10.36
C ARG A 874 -37.86 15.17 9.36
N ILE A 875 -37.14 15.68 8.35
CA ILE A 875 -36.48 14.85 7.34
C ILE A 875 -35.45 13.89 7.97
N VAL A 876 -34.83 14.29 9.09
CA VAL A 876 -33.92 13.44 9.88
C VAL A 876 -34.67 12.23 10.45
N ASP A 877 -35.86 12.45 11.03
CA ASP A 877 -36.65 11.42 11.68
C ASP A 877 -37.22 10.45 10.62
N ALA A 878 -37.63 10.98 9.46
CA ALA A 878 -38.02 10.20 8.29
C ALA A 878 -36.91 9.24 7.82
N LEU A 879 -35.68 9.75 7.69
CA LEU A 879 -34.50 8.94 7.30
C LEU A 879 -34.19 7.86 8.35
N LEU A 880 -34.29 8.21 9.64
CA LEU A 880 -34.12 7.28 10.75
C LEU A 880 -35.14 6.13 10.71
N CYS A 881 -36.42 6.38 10.38
CA CYS A 881 -37.39 5.28 10.33
C CYS A 881 -37.15 4.33 9.16
N HIS A 882 -36.83 4.84 7.96
CA HIS A 882 -36.48 4.00 6.81
C HIS A 882 -35.29 3.08 7.12
N LYS A 883 -34.24 3.64 7.76
CA LYS A 883 -33.11 2.87 8.30
C LYS A 883 -33.53 1.81 9.33
N GLN A 884 -34.45 2.12 10.25
CA GLN A 884 -34.94 1.18 11.26
C GLN A 884 -35.79 0.03 10.68
N LYS A 885 -36.49 0.24 9.55
CA LYS A 885 -37.29 -0.83 8.92
C LYS A 885 -36.45 -1.79 8.09
N ALA A 886 -35.33 -1.34 7.52
CA ALA A 886 -34.39 -2.18 6.75
C ALA A 886 -35.02 -2.96 5.58
N THR A 887 -36.10 -2.45 5.00
CA THR A 887 -36.87 -3.08 3.90
C THR A 887 -36.74 -2.35 2.57
N SER A 888 -36.62 -3.09 1.48
CA SER A 888 -36.82 -2.59 0.11
C SER A 888 -38.29 -2.28 -0.24
N ASP A 889 -39.24 -2.63 0.63
CA ASP A 889 -40.65 -2.31 0.47
C ASP A 889 -40.94 -0.80 0.66
N THR A 890 -41.62 -0.21 -0.31
CA THR A 890 -42.09 1.19 -0.27
C THR A 890 -43.25 1.37 0.72
N SER A 891 -44.08 0.36 0.91
CA SER A 891 -45.32 0.43 1.72
C SER A 891 -45.02 0.65 3.21
N SER A 892 -43.98 -0.03 3.71
CA SER A 892 -43.46 0.10 5.07
C SER A 892 -42.90 1.49 5.35
N VAL A 893 -42.30 2.14 4.36
CA VAL A 893 -41.83 3.54 4.45
C VAL A 893 -43.02 4.49 4.54
N VAL A 894 -43.99 4.39 3.63
CA VAL A 894 -45.23 5.21 3.64
C VAL A 894 -45.97 5.09 4.98
N ASN A 895 -46.10 3.86 5.50
CA ASN A 895 -46.76 3.62 6.77
C ASN A 895 -46.02 4.25 7.95
N CYS A 896 -44.68 4.28 7.95
CA CYS A 896 -43.95 4.99 9.01
C CYS A 896 -44.08 6.50 8.91
N LEU A 897 -43.91 7.09 7.72
CA LEU A 897 -44.06 8.53 7.53
C LEU A 897 -45.46 9.01 7.98
N LYS A 898 -46.51 8.23 7.68
CA LYS A 898 -47.87 8.44 8.18
C LYS A 898 -48.00 8.28 9.70
N GLN A 899 -47.41 7.25 10.30
CA GLN A 899 -47.37 7.09 11.78
C GLN A 899 -46.68 8.26 12.49
N MET A 900 -45.72 8.90 11.81
CA MET A 900 -45.03 10.08 12.30
C MET A 900 -45.83 11.38 12.07
N GLY A 901 -46.82 11.38 11.17
CA GLY A 901 -47.61 12.56 10.79
C GLY A 901 -46.98 13.40 9.69
N ILE A 902 -46.17 12.79 8.81
CA ILE A 902 -45.62 13.41 7.60
C ILE A 902 -46.49 12.99 6.42
N ASP A 903 -47.08 13.94 5.70
CA ASP A 903 -47.90 13.62 4.51
C ASP A 903 -47.03 13.43 3.25
N VAL A 904 -47.38 12.39 2.50
CA VAL A 904 -46.69 11.91 1.29
C VAL A 904 -47.71 11.52 0.20
N SER A 905 -48.73 12.35 0.03
CA SER A 905 -49.90 12.14 -0.85
C SER A 905 -49.84 12.85 -2.22
N GLY A 906 -48.71 13.45 -2.58
CA GLY A 906 -48.59 14.50 -3.62
C GLY A 906 -47.77 14.11 -4.85
N THR A 907 -47.63 15.07 -5.78
CA THR A 907 -47.02 14.87 -7.10
C THR A 907 -45.51 15.09 -7.14
N ASP A 908 -44.79 14.13 -7.74
CA ASP A 908 -43.33 14.02 -7.80
C ASP A 908 -42.68 15.07 -8.73
N ASN A 909 -42.09 16.12 -8.15
CA ASN A 909 -41.45 17.24 -8.87
C ASN A 909 -40.05 16.86 -9.43
N ARG A 910 -40.04 15.98 -10.45
CA ARG A 910 -38.81 15.37 -11.03
C ARG A 910 -37.90 16.35 -11.78
N THR A 911 -38.48 17.38 -12.38
CA THR A 911 -37.80 18.22 -13.39
C THR A 911 -36.70 19.09 -12.77
N GLU A 912 -36.91 19.54 -11.54
CA GLU A 912 -36.11 20.57 -10.89
C GLU A 912 -34.77 20.02 -10.37
N ILE A 913 -34.76 18.89 -9.65
CA ILE A 913 -33.53 18.28 -9.12
C ILE A 913 -32.64 17.74 -10.26
N HIS A 914 -33.21 17.25 -11.37
CA HIS A 914 -32.41 16.90 -12.55
C HIS A 914 -31.78 18.13 -13.22
N ALA A 915 -32.42 19.30 -13.17
CA ALA A 915 -31.81 20.55 -13.61
C ALA A 915 -30.68 20.98 -12.66
N THR A 916 -30.89 20.97 -11.35
CA THR A 916 -29.88 21.32 -10.33
C THR A 916 -28.67 20.40 -10.39
N ALA A 917 -28.86 19.08 -10.38
CA ALA A 917 -27.77 18.11 -10.47
C ALA A 917 -26.98 18.26 -11.79
N ARG A 918 -27.66 18.47 -12.93
CA ARG A 918 -27.00 18.72 -14.23
C ARG A 918 -26.25 20.06 -14.24
N ALA A 919 -26.82 21.13 -13.70
CA ALA A 919 -26.21 22.46 -13.64
C ALA A 919 -24.97 22.48 -12.72
N LEU A 920 -24.98 21.64 -11.68
CA LEU A 920 -23.83 21.39 -10.82
C LEU A 920 -22.94 20.24 -11.33
N GLY A 921 -23.16 19.69 -12.53
CA GLY A 921 -22.32 18.63 -13.12
C GLY A 921 -22.34 17.26 -12.42
N VAL A 922 -23.25 17.04 -11.46
CA VAL A 922 -23.37 15.81 -10.66
C VAL A 922 -23.99 14.69 -11.50
N ILE A 923 -23.21 13.63 -11.74
CA ILE A 923 -23.73 12.39 -12.33
C ILE A 923 -24.43 11.59 -11.23
N PRO A 924 -25.70 11.14 -11.40
CA PRO A 924 -26.33 10.23 -10.46
C PRO A 924 -25.58 8.89 -10.41
N THR A 925 -24.97 8.60 -9.25
CA THR A 925 -24.33 7.31 -8.96
C THR A 925 -24.95 6.69 -7.71
N ARG A 926 -24.68 5.40 -7.45
CA ARG A 926 -25.11 4.73 -6.21
C ARG A 926 -24.38 5.23 -4.96
N SER A 927 -23.28 5.97 -5.11
CA SER A 927 -22.53 6.53 -4.01
C SER A 927 -23.01 7.96 -3.71
N PRO A 928 -23.18 8.34 -2.42
CA PRO A 928 -23.49 9.72 -2.06
C PRO A 928 -22.37 10.67 -2.51
N THR A 929 -22.74 11.79 -3.11
CA THR A 929 -21.83 12.83 -3.60
C THR A 929 -22.06 14.10 -2.81
N VAL A 930 -21.00 14.72 -2.26
CA VAL A 930 -21.12 16.01 -1.57
C VAL A 930 -20.59 17.15 -2.44
N VAL A 931 -21.27 18.29 -2.37
CA VAL A 931 -20.81 19.57 -2.90
C VAL A 931 -20.76 20.55 -1.73
N ILE A 932 -19.69 21.34 -1.60
CA ILE A 932 -19.55 22.37 -0.56
C ILE A 932 -19.19 23.68 -1.24
N ASP A 933 -19.99 24.72 -1.02
CA ASP A 933 -19.84 26.06 -1.63
C ASP A 933 -19.66 26.02 -3.16
N GLY A 934 -20.41 25.14 -3.83
CA GLY A 934 -20.33 24.91 -5.29
C GLY A 934 -19.12 24.09 -5.75
N ARG A 935 -18.23 23.68 -4.83
CA ARG A 935 -17.04 22.88 -5.11
C ARG A 935 -17.35 21.39 -4.89
N PHE A 936 -16.91 20.55 -5.82
CA PHE A 936 -17.07 19.09 -5.69
C PHE A 936 -16.24 18.51 -4.55
N VAL A 937 -16.89 17.74 -3.67
CA VAL A 937 -16.28 17.06 -2.53
C VAL A 937 -16.75 15.61 -2.47
N VAL A 938 -16.10 14.77 -3.29
CA VAL A 938 -15.93 13.32 -3.05
C VAL A 938 -17.19 12.44 -3.26
N GLN A 939 -17.01 11.22 -3.79
CA GLN A 939 -17.95 10.11 -3.57
C GLN A 939 -17.70 9.60 -2.15
N ALA A 940 -18.58 9.93 -1.20
CA ALA A 940 -18.22 10.04 0.21
C ALA A 940 -17.83 8.72 0.92
N GLU A 941 -16.53 8.43 0.97
CA GLU A 941 -15.95 7.29 1.71
C GLU A 941 -15.68 7.59 3.20
N GLY A 942 -15.63 8.87 3.61
CA GLY A 942 -15.34 9.24 5.01
C GLY A 942 -16.02 10.52 5.52
N LEU A 943 -16.91 10.38 6.51
CA LEU A 943 -17.63 11.53 7.13
C LEU A 943 -16.69 12.62 7.67
N LYS A 944 -15.63 12.22 8.38
CA LYS A 944 -14.65 13.13 9.00
C LYS A 944 -13.94 14.01 7.96
N GLN A 945 -13.80 13.53 6.72
CA GLN A 945 -13.19 14.28 5.62
C GLN A 945 -14.12 15.41 5.16
N ILE A 946 -15.43 15.14 5.08
CA ILE A 946 -16.47 16.14 4.77
C ILE A 946 -16.52 17.20 5.88
N GLU A 947 -16.56 16.79 7.15
CA GLU A 947 -16.52 17.70 8.30
C GLU A 947 -15.26 18.59 8.28
N ALA A 948 -14.08 18.00 8.05
CA ALA A 948 -12.81 18.74 8.01
C ALA A 948 -12.71 19.73 6.84
N ILE A 949 -13.18 19.35 5.64
CA ILE A 949 -13.21 20.26 4.47
C ILE A 949 -14.19 21.40 4.72
N PHE A 950 -15.37 21.12 5.29
CA PHE A 950 -16.35 22.14 5.63
C PHE A 950 -15.83 23.11 6.70
N TYR A 951 -15.14 22.64 7.74
CA TYR A 951 -14.48 23.51 8.72
C TYR A 951 -13.31 24.32 8.15
N ARG A 952 -12.64 23.84 7.10
CA ARG A 952 -11.58 24.59 6.40
C ARG A 952 -12.15 25.71 5.51
N LEU A 953 -13.39 25.58 5.05
CA LEU A 953 -14.12 26.61 4.30
C LEU A 953 -14.92 27.57 5.22
N HIS A 954 -15.43 27.07 6.34
CA HIS A 954 -16.18 27.81 7.36
C HIS A 954 -15.50 27.73 8.75
N PRO A 955 -14.33 28.37 8.95
CA PRO A 955 -13.58 28.29 10.20
C PRO A 955 -14.33 28.89 11.41
N GLU A 956 -15.32 29.76 11.19
CA GLU A 956 -16.17 30.32 12.23
C GLU A 956 -17.04 29.26 12.94
N LEU A 957 -17.32 28.13 12.26
CA LEU A 957 -18.10 27.03 12.81
C LEU A 957 -17.24 26.06 13.64
N LEU A 958 -15.95 25.93 13.32
CA LEU A 958 -15.00 25.12 14.10
C LEU A 958 -14.87 25.64 15.54
N GLN A 959 -14.91 26.96 15.72
CA GLN A 959 -14.84 27.58 17.05
C GLN A 959 -16.14 27.39 17.84
N ARG A 960 -17.31 27.32 17.18
CA ARG A 960 -18.59 26.94 17.81
C ARG A 960 -18.55 25.49 18.29
N ASP A 961 -18.04 24.57 17.46
CA ASP A 961 -17.95 23.15 17.80
C ASP A 961 -17.03 22.88 19.00
N ARG A 962 -15.88 23.56 19.06
CA ARG A 962 -14.98 23.51 20.22
C ARG A 962 -15.64 24.03 21.51
N ASN A 963 -16.57 24.98 21.41
CA ASN A 963 -17.29 25.52 22.56
C ASN A 963 -18.39 24.57 23.07
N THR A 964 -19.07 23.82 22.20
CA THR A 964 -20.06 22.79 22.63
C THR A 964 -19.39 21.54 23.21
N ALA A 965 -18.09 21.33 22.97
CA ALA A 965 -17.34 20.18 23.44
C ALA A 965 -16.80 20.27 24.89
N ARG A 966 -17.02 21.38 25.62
CA ARG A 966 -16.62 21.49 27.03
C ARG A 966 -17.57 20.68 27.94
N PRO A 967 -17.09 19.68 28.71
CA PRO A 967 -17.93 18.97 29.66
C PRO A 967 -18.36 19.89 30.80
N SER A 968 -19.64 19.84 31.16
CA SER A 968 -20.24 20.67 32.20
C SER A 968 -19.88 20.20 33.61
N GLY A 969 -18.74 20.64 34.12
CA GLY A 969 -18.45 20.71 35.55
C GLY A 969 -17.59 19.59 36.15
N VAL A 970 -16.28 19.84 36.21
CA VAL A 970 -15.48 19.65 37.43
C VAL A 970 -14.73 20.97 37.66
N LYS A 971 -14.50 21.36 38.92
CA LYS A 971 -13.71 22.55 39.30
C LYS A 971 -12.26 22.17 39.57
#